data_AF-A0A838IPF6-F1
#
_entry.id   AF-A0A838IPF6-F1
#
_cell.length_a   1.000
_cell.length_b   1.000
_cell.length_c   1.000
_cell.angle_alpha   90.00
_cell.angle_beta   90.00
_cell.angle_gamma   90.00
#
_symmetry.space_group_name_H-M   'P 1'
#
loop_
_entity.id
_entity.type
_entity.pdbx_description
1 polymer ?
#
loop_
_entity_poly.entity_id
_entity_poly.type
_entity_poly.pdbx_seq_one_letter_code
_entity_poly.pdbx_strand_id
1 'polypeptide(L)'
;MNSQDWIVVKFGGTSVSSRERWDTIARVARQSIAQGLRPLIVCSALSGVSNMLEKLLVESKRGEYDALLNEVERRHRVLADEMGVDFEQLLGEEFEELGRLLLGVSLIREVSPRVHARVMAMGELMSTRLGAAYLTRTGLETSWCDARQMLLSMREPNATEHRLFLSAACDFSPDGALTERLGEMPGAALLTQGFIARDDAGETVLLGRGGSDTSAAYFAAKIGATRLEIWTDVPGMFTANPREVPSARLLRQLDYDEAQELATMGAKVLHPRCLPPVRANRIPLHIKCTEHPELEGTVISSDAPDFGAQVKAISAKTGISLVSMNTLGMWQQVGFLADIFGVFKQNGLSIDLVGTSEANVTVTLDPMANALDPGAVNHLLADLKAHCDARIIGPCAAVSLVGHNIRSILHRLAPALEVFEEHKIYMVSQAASDLNLTFVVDEDQADRLVRKLHSLLFRERTTDEMFGPTWQELFGAEEEAPVFATAWWRARRDELLSLAAVESPVYVYDAPSLQSSVDSLLSIEPVNQVFYAVKANPHPEILKQFYAAGLGFECVSPGELEHVRGLFPKLGAGRLLFTPNFAPEQEYRLGFEYGAYVTLDNMHPVERWPEVFAGKEVLVRIDPGQGYGHHKYVRTAGPQSKFGVSPGELARLKVLAEQVGFKIVGLHAHVGSGVRTTGTWSQTALFLAEAAQDFPDVRILNLGGGLGVPERANQNALDIAELSQTLASFKEAHPRFELWLEPGRYLVAQAGVLLATVTQLKQKGAIRYVGIDAGMNSLIRPALYGAYHEIVNLTRLDEPTALEAEIVGPICESGDVLGHLRRLPTTEQGDVLLIATAGAYGRSMSSFYNLRAPATEHFLKG
;
A
#
# COMPACT_ATOMS: atom_id res chain seq x y z
N MET A 1 6.43 30.67 -45.57
CA MET A 1 6.20 29.38 -44.90
C MET A 1 5.75 29.71 -43.49
N ASN A 2 4.44 29.67 -43.22
CA ASN A 2 3.95 29.77 -41.84
C ASN A 2 4.30 28.43 -41.17
N SER A 3 5.40 28.41 -40.42
CA SER A 3 5.69 27.32 -39.48
C SER A 3 4.54 27.27 -38.49
N GLN A 4 3.62 26.33 -38.67
CA GLN A 4 2.54 26.12 -37.72
C GLN A 4 3.13 25.36 -36.54
N ASP A 5 3.14 25.97 -35.36
CA ASP A 5 3.73 25.37 -34.17
C ASP A 5 2.83 24.24 -33.66
N TRP A 6 3.42 23.07 -33.41
CA TRP A 6 2.71 21.85 -33.02
C TRP A 6 2.78 21.62 -31.52
N ILE A 7 1.72 21.03 -30.98
CA ILE A 7 1.73 20.41 -29.65
C ILE A 7 1.25 18.98 -29.75
N VAL A 8 1.94 18.05 -29.10
CA VAL A 8 1.49 16.66 -28.98
C VAL A 8 0.85 16.45 -27.63
N VAL A 9 -0.35 15.90 -27.61
CA VAL A 9 -1.13 15.71 -26.38
C VAL A 9 -1.57 14.24 -26.31
N LYS A 10 -1.11 13.52 -25.30
CA LYS A 10 -1.40 12.10 -25.12
C LYS A 10 -2.39 11.86 -23.99
N PHE A 11 -3.41 11.04 -24.24
CA PHE A 11 -4.39 10.60 -23.24
C PHE A 11 -4.31 9.08 -23.03
N GLY A 12 -4.21 8.65 -21.77
CA GLY A 12 -4.25 7.23 -21.39
C GLY A 12 -5.66 6.62 -21.44
N GLY A 13 -5.76 5.31 -21.20
CA GLY A 13 -7.04 4.58 -21.32
C GLY A 13 -8.15 5.10 -20.41
N THR A 14 -7.84 5.43 -19.15
CA THR A 14 -8.79 6.04 -18.21
C THR A 14 -9.29 7.41 -18.71
N SER A 15 -8.46 8.13 -19.47
CA SER A 15 -8.77 9.46 -20.00
C SER A 15 -9.58 9.44 -21.30
N VAL A 16 -9.90 8.26 -21.85
CA VAL A 16 -10.70 8.13 -23.07
C VAL A 16 -11.93 7.23 -22.89
N SER A 17 -12.22 6.80 -21.66
CA SER A 17 -13.24 5.78 -21.37
C SER A 17 -14.66 6.30 -21.12
N SER A 18 -14.86 7.62 -21.04
CA SER A 18 -16.18 8.21 -20.81
C SER A 18 -16.34 9.51 -21.60
N ARG A 19 -17.59 9.89 -21.89
CA ARG A 19 -17.90 11.15 -22.57
C ARG A 19 -17.29 12.38 -21.86
N GLU A 20 -17.41 12.47 -20.54
CA GLU A 20 -16.89 13.60 -19.75
C GLU A 20 -15.38 13.80 -19.94
N ARG A 21 -14.63 12.70 -20.08
CA ARG A 21 -13.20 12.77 -20.36
C ARG A 21 -12.93 13.30 -21.77
N TRP A 22 -13.74 12.90 -22.75
CA TRP A 22 -13.66 13.46 -24.11
C TRP A 22 -14.08 14.93 -24.19
N ASP A 23 -14.99 15.40 -23.33
CA ASP A 23 -15.28 16.83 -23.18
C ASP A 23 -14.04 17.60 -22.68
N THR A 24 -13.28 16.99 -21.78
CA THR A 24 -11.99 17.54 -21.33
C THR A 24 -10.95 17.53 -22.44
N ILE A 25 -10.83 16.46 -23.23
CA ILE A 25 -9.94 16.41 -24.42
C ILE A 25 -10.29 17.54 -25.38
N ALA A 26 -11.58 17.75 -25.67
CA ALA A 26 -12.03 18.83 -26.56
C ALA A 26 -11.66 20.22 -26.02
N ARG A 27 -11.79 20.43 -24.71
CA ARG A 27 -11.41 21.68 -24.04
C ARG A 27 -9.90 21.93 -24.10
N VAL A 28 -9.08 20.92 -23.80
CA VAL A 28 -7.61 21.00 -23.88
C VAL A 28 -7.17 21.31 -25.32
N ALA A 29 -7.74 20.63 -26.32
CA ALA A 29 -7.44 20.89 -27.71
C ALA A 29 -7.80 22.33 -28.14
N ARG A 30 -8.99 22.83 -27.76
CA ARG A 30 -9.40 24.22 -28.01
C ARG A 30 -8.47 25.23 -27.34
N GLN A 31 -8.00 24.95 -26.13
CA GLN A 31 -7.05 25.81 -25.43
C GLN A 31 -5.70 25.90 -26.17
N SER A 32 -5.19 24.77 -26.67
CA SER A 32 -3.99 24.74 -27.50
C SER A 32 -4.15 25.56 -28.79
N ILE A 33 -5.29 25.41 -29.46
CA ILE A 33 -5.61 26.18 -30.68
C ILE A 33 -5.69 27.68 -30.38
N ALA A 34 -6.26 28.07 -29.24
CA ALA A 34 -6.30 29.47 -28.81
C ALA A 34 -4.91 30.06 -28.51
N GLN A 35 -3.93 29.22 -28.17
CA GLN A 35 -2.51 29.59 -28.02
C GLN A 35 -1.76 29.67 -29.36
N GLY A 36 -2.43 29.43 -30.49
CA GLY A 36 -1.82 29.40 -31.82
C GLY A 36 -1.13 28.06 -32.14
N LEU A 37 -1.30 27.04 -31.31
CA LEU A 37 -0.69 25.72 -31.49
C LEU A 37 -1.68 24.75 -32.14
N ARG A 38 -1.20 23.92 -33.06
CA ARG A 38 -2.01 22.85 -33.64
C ARG A 38 -1.83 21.54 -32.85
N PRO A 39 -2.90 21.00 -32.22
CA PRO A 39 -2.79 19.79 -31.43
C PRO A 39 -2.80 18.52 -32.30
N LEU A 40 -1.80 17.66 -32.09
CA LEU A 40 -1.80 16.26 -32.47
C LEU A 40 -2.14 15.42 -31.23
N ILE A 41 -3.37 14.91 -31.18
CA ILE A 41 -3.91 14.16 -30.06
C ILE A 41 -3.59 12.67 -30.26
N VAL A 42 -3.00 12.04 -29.26
CA VAL A 42 -2.60 10.62 -29.26
C VAL A 42 -3.38 9.88 -28.17
N CYS A 43 -4.19 8.89 -28.54
CA CYS A 43 -5.00 8.16 -27.57
C CYS A 43 -4.63 6.68 -27.46
N SER A 44 -4.73 6.15 -26.24
CA SER A 44 -4.72 4.70 -25.96
C SER A 44 -6.10 4.07 -26.17
N ALA A 45 -6.18 2.74 -26.13
CA ALA A 45 -7.45 2.02 -26.04
C ALA A 45 -8.23 2.36 -24.75
N LEU A 46 -9.54 2.08 -24.73
CA LEU A 46 -10.36 2.27 -23.51
C LEU A 46 -9.80 1.46 -22.33
N SER A 47 -10.06 1.94 -21.11
CA SER A 47 -9.56 1.32 -19.89
C SER A 47 -9.96 -0.15 -19.79
N GLY A 48 -8.97 -1.02 -19.62
CA GLY A 48 -9.13 -2.47 -19.55
C GLY A 48 -9.27 -3.19 -20.91
N VAL A 49 -9.49 -2.49 -22.04
CA VAL A 49 -9.69 -3.13 -23.35
C VAL A 49 -8.45 -3.87 -23.82
N SER A 50 -7.25 -3.30 -23.71
CA SER A 50 -6.01 -4.01 -24.09
C SER A 50 -5.83 -5.31 -23.30
N ASN A 51 -6.18 -5.33 -22.00
CA ASN A 51 -6.13 -6.56 -21.19
C ASN A 51 -7.17 -7.59 -21.64
N MET A 52 -8.35 -7.14 -22.10
CA MET A 52 -9.37 -8.03 -22.65
C MET A 52 -8.96 -8.59 -24.01
N LEU A 53 -8.33 -7.78 -24.88
CA LEU A 53 -7.76 -8.24 -26.15
C LEU A 53 -6.66 -9.28 -25.95
N GLU A 54 -5.79 -9.09 -24.96
CA GLU A 54 -4.78 -10.07 -24.56
C GLU A 54 -5.42 -11.39 -24.10
N LYS A 55 -6.46 -11.32 -23.27
CA LYS A 55 -7.22 -12.50 -22.83
C LYS A 55 -7.98 -13.18 -23.97
N LEU A 56 -8.53 -12.42 -24.91
CA LEU A 56 -9.18 -12.95 -26.12
C LEU A 56 -8.23 -13.82 -26.93
N LEU A 57 -6.96 -13.45 -27.05
CA LEU A 57 -5.94 -14.27 -27.71
C LEU A 57 -5.67 -15.60 -26.98
N VAL A 58 -5.82 -15.63 -25.65
CA VAL A 58 -5.67 -16.86 -24.85
C VAL A 58 -6.90 -17.75 -24.96
N GLU A 59 -8.09 -17.18 -24.80
CA GLU A 59 -9.38 -17.90 -24.82
C GLU A 59 -9.75 -18.39 -26.23
N SER A 60 -9.39 -17.64 -27.27
CA SER A 60 -9.64 -18.03 -28.67
C SER A 60 -8.96 -19.33 -29.05
N LYS A 61 -7.79 -19.66 -28.50
CA LYS A 61 -7.13 -20.97 -28.70
C LYS A 61 -8.00 -22.15 -28.24
N ARG A 62 -8.90 -21.92 -27.28
CA ARG A 62 -9.86 -22.91 -26.75
C ARG A 62 -11.23 -22.85 -27.44
N GLY A 63 -11.47 -21.82 -28.24
CA GLY A 63 -12.77 -21.55 -28.87
C GLY A 63 -13.81 -20.95 -27.93
N GLU A 64 -13.39 -20.40 -26.78
CA GLU A 64 -14.27 -19.91 -25.71
C GLU A 64 -14.21 -18.38 -25.57
N TYR A 65 -14.28 -17.63 -26.68
CA TYR A 65 -14.00 -16.18 -26.69
C TYR A 65 -15.22 -15.27 -26.90
N ASP A 66 -16.39 -15.83 -27.25
CA ASP A 66 -17.58 -15.05 -27.62
C ASP A 66 -18.04 -14.11 -26.49
N ALA A 67 -18.06 -14.60 -25.25
CA ALA A 67 -18.49 -13.81 -24.10
C ALA A 67 -17.61 -12.58 -23.88
N LEU A 68 -16.29 -12.74 -24.00
CA LEU A 68 -15.34 -11.65 -23.83
C LEU A 68 -15.35 -10.69 -25.02
N LEU A 69 -15.57 -11.18 -26.25
CA LEU A 69 -15.71 -10.35 -27.45
C LEU A 69 -16.95 -9.45 -27.34
N ASN A 70 -18.07 -10.03 -26.92
CA ASN A 70 -19.32 -9.29 -26.68
C ASN A 70 -19.15 -8.21 -25.60
N GLU A 71 -18.36 -8.46 -24.56
CA GLU A 71 -18.07 -7.44 -23.53
C GLU A 71 -17.22 -6.29 -24.09
N VAL A 72 -16.22 -6.57 -24.94
CA VAL A 72 -15.45 -5.52 -25.64
C VAL A 72 -16.39 -4.69 -26.51
N GLU A 73 -17.27 -5.33 -27.28
CA GLU A 73 -18.26 -4.64 -28.12
C GLU A 73 -19.21 -3.76 -27.28
N ARG A 74 -19.79 -4.32 -26.22
CA ARG A 74 -20.71 -3.63 -25.32
C ARG A 74 -20.10 -2.35 -24.76
N ARG A 75 -18.83 -2.35 -24.34
CA ARG A 75 -18.17 -1.15 -23.82
C ARG A 75 -18.02 -0.04 -24.85
N HIS A 76 -17.64 -0.40 -26.08
CA HIS A 76 -17.51 0.58 -27.16
C HIS A 76 -18.88 1.12 -27.59
N ARG A 77 -19.92 0.28 -27.61
CA ARG A 77 -21.30 0.67 -27.90
C ARG A 77 -21.84 1.65 -26.87
N VAL A 78 -21.68 1.35 -25.58
CA VAL A 78 -22.07 2.27 -24.49
C VAL A 78 -21.39 3.63 -24.64
N LEU A 79 -20.09 3.67 -24.94
CA LEU A 79 -19.38 4.94 -25.14
C LEU A 79 -19.89 5.70 -26.38
N ALA A 80 -20.14 5.00 -27.49
CA ALA A 80 -20.69 5.59 -28.71
C ALA A 80 -22.08 6.19 -28.47
N ASP A 81 -22.94 5.49 -27.73
CA ASP A 81 -24.27 5.94 -27.34
C ASP A 81 -24.19 7.20 -26.46
N GLU A 82 -23.33 7.22 -25.44
CA GLU A 82 -23.10 8.39 -24.59
C GLU A 82 -22.63 9.60 -25.39
N MET A 83 -21.73 9.39 -26.36
CA MET A 83 -21.21 10.41 -27.27
C MET A 83 -22.22 10.85 -28.34
N GLY A 84 -23.28 10.07 -28.58
CA GLY A 84 -24.24 10.29 -29.65
C GLY A 84 -23.61 10.16 -31.04
N VAL A 85 -22.72 9.19 -31.23
CA VAL A 85 -22.09 8.83 -32.52
C VAL A 85 -22.57 7.44 -32.97
N ASP A 86 -22.60 7.21 -34.28
CA ASP A 86 -23.09 5.95 -34.85
C ASP A 86 -22.05 4.82 -34.71
N PHE A 87 -22.33 3.85 -33.83
CA PHE A 87 -21.43 2.73 -33.56
C PHE A 87 -21.21 1.85 -34.80
N GLU A 88 -22.28 1.46 -35.50
CA GLU A 88 -22.21 0.52 -36.62
C GLU A 88 -21.43 1.12 -37.77
N GLN A 89 -21.67 2.40 -38.06
CA GLN A 89 -20.95 3.11 -39.12
C GLN A 89 -19.45 3.24 -38.82
N LEU A 90 -19.07 3.42 -37.55
CA LEU A 90 -17.69 3.73 -37.17
C LEU A 90 -16.84 2.49 -36.88
N LEU A 91 -17.42 1.48 -36.24
CA LEU A 91 -16.70 0.33 -35.68
C LEU A 91 -17.16 -1.04 -36.21
N GLY A 92 -18.22 -1.11 -37.04
CA GLY A 92 -18.73 -2.40 -37.54
C GLY A 92 -17.67 -3.21 -38.27
N GLU A 93 -16.89 -2.57 -39.16
CA GLU A 93 -15.81 -3.22 -39.91
C GLU A 93 -14.67 -3.72 -38.99
N GLU A 94 -14.31 -2.96 -37.95
CA GLU A 94 -13.30 -3.32 -36.95
C GLU A 94 -13.70 -4.57 -36.17
N PHE A 95 -14.96 -4.67 -35.72
CA PHE A 95 -15.45 -5.84 -34.99
C PHE A 95 -15.57 -7.06 -35.90
N GLU A 96 -15.95 -6.89 -37.17
CA GLU A 96 -15.91 -7.97 -38.16
C GLU A 96 -14.49 -8.47 -38.44
N GLU A 97 -13.49 -7.57 -38.50
CA GLU A 97 -12.09 -7.97 -38.64
C GLU A 97 -11.58 -8.69 -37.39
N LEU A 98 -11.88 -8.16 -36.19
CA LEU A 98 -11.51 -8.78 -34.92
C LEU A 98 -12.10 -10.20 -34.79
N GLY A 99 -13.38 -10.37 -35.11
CA GLY A 99 -14.04 -11.68 -35.14
C GLY A 99 -13.37 -12.66 -36.10
N ARG A 100 -13.00 -12.21 -37.31
CA ARG A 100 -12.28 -13.04 -38.29
C ARG A 100 -10.89 -13.46 -37.80
N LEU A 101 -10.15 -12.56 -37.14
CA LEU A 101 -8.85 -12.87 -36.57
C LEU A 101 -8.96 -13.92 -35.45
N LEU A 102 -9.92 -13.75 -34.53
CA LEU A 102 -10.14 -14.67 -33.42
C LEU A 102 -10.63 -16.05 -33.90
N LEU A 103 -11.49 -16.09 -34.92
CA LEU A 103 -11.88 -17.34 -35.57
C LEU A 103 -10.66 -18.04 -36.19
N GLY A 104 -9.78 -17.31 -36.87
CA GLY A 104 -8.53 -17.85 -37.40
C GLY A 104 -7.65 -18.46 -36.31
N VAL A 105 -7.49 -17.77 -35.18
CA VAL A 105 -6.76 -18.30 -34.01
C VAL A 105 -7.42 -19.55 -33.46
N SER A 106 -8.74 -19.59 -33.38
CA SER A 106 -9.50 -20.74 -32.87
C SER A 106 -9.36 -21.97 -33.76
N LEU A 107 -9.35 -21.77 -35.08
CA LEU A 107 -9.17 -22.85 -36.07
C LEU A 107 -7.76 -23.43 -36.04
N ILE A 108 -6.73 -22.59 -35.88
CA ILE A 108 -5.32 -23.00 -35.91
C ILE A 108 -4.82 -23.42 -34.51
N ARG A 109 -5.46 -22.93 -33.44
CA ARG A 109 -5.08 -23.09 -32.03
C ARG A 109 -3.71 -22.50 -31.66
N GLU A 110 -3.21 -21.59 -32.48
CA GLU A 110 -1.94 -20.90 -32.28
C GLU A 110 -2.12 -19.39 -32.50
N VAL A 111 -1.27 -18.60 -31.83
CA VAL A 111 -1.23 -17.14 -31.99
C VAL A 111 0.20 -16.77 -32.35
N SER A 112 0.40 -16.28 -33.57
CA SER A 112 1.68 -15.71 -33.98
C SER A 112 1.83 -14.27 -33.46
N PRO A 113 3.05 -13.76 -33.28
CA PRO A 113 3.29 -12.36 -32.90
C PRO A 113 2.59 -11.35 -33.83
N ARG A 114 2.45 -11.68 -35.12
CA ARG A 114 1.78 -10.84 -36.13
C ARG A 114 0.27 -10.72 -35.85
N VAL A 115 -0.39 -11.84 -35.56
CA VAL A 115 -1.82 -11.85 -35.23
C VAL A 115 -2.05 -11.16 -33.90
N HIS A 116 -1.17 -11.40 -32.92
CA HIS A 116 -1.18 -10.71 -31.63
C HIS A 116 -1.13 -9.19 -31.81
N ALA A 117 -0.17 -8.69 -32.59
CA ALA A 117 -0.06 -7.26 -32.90
C ALA A 117 -1.32 -6.67 -33.54
N ARG A 118 -1.92 -7.37 -34.51
CA ARG A 118 -3.15 -6.91 -35.17
C ARG A 118 -4.34 -6.86 -34.23
N VAL A 119 -4.54 -7.88 -33.41
CA VAL A 119 -5.66 -7.93 -32.44
C VAL A 119 -5.50 -6.82 -31.40
N MET A 120 -4.29 -6.64 -30.86
CA MET A 120 -4.04 -5.62 -29.85
C MET A 120 -4.24 -4.20 -30.40
N ALA A 121 -3.82 -3.93 -31.65
CA ALA A 121 -3.97 -2.63 -32.29
C ALA A 121 -5.43 -2.17 -32.46
N MET A 122 -6.39 -3.10 -32.45
CA MET A 122 -7.80 -2.78 -32.60
C MET A 122 -8.33 -1.89 -31.45
N GLY A 123 -7.77 -2.00 -30.25
CA GLY A 123 -8.18 -1.16 -29.12
C GLY A 123 -7.98 0.33 -29.37
N GLU A 124 -6.79 0.73 -29.83
CA GLU A 124 -6.49 2.13 -30.15
C GLU A 124 -7.21 2.61 -31.41
N LEU A 125 -7.36 1.74 -32.42
CA LEU A 125 -8.10 2.06 -33.64
C LEU A 125 -9.57 2.40 -33.33
N MET A 126 -10.27 1.55 -32.56
CA MET A 126 -11.67 1.77 -32.23
C MET A 126 -11.88 3.02 -31.38
N SER A 127 -11.08 3.19 -30.31
CA SER A 127 -11.21 4.34 -29.41
C SER A 127 -10.98 5.68 -30.13
N THR A 128 -9.98 5.76 -31.00
CA THR A 128 -9.70 6.99 -31.77
C THR A 128 -10.74 7.28 -32.84
N ARG A 129 -11.37 6.27 -33.45
CA ARG A 129 -12.47 6.49 -34.41
C ARG A 129 -13.69 7.12 -33.75
N LEU A 130 -14.12 6.59 -32.61
CA LEU A 130 -15.20 7.18 -31.82
C LEU A 130 -14.85 8.61 -31.40
N GLY A 131 -13.63 8.81 -30.91
CA GLY A 131 -13.10 10.11 -30.51
C GLY A 131 -13.13 11.16 -31.62
N ALA A 132 -12.65 10.84 -32.82
CA ALA A 132 -12.63 11.78 -33.95
C ALA A 132 -14.03 12.23 -34.35
N ALA A 133 -14.98 11.28 -34.40
CA ALA A 133 -16.38 11.57 -34.69
C ALA A 133 -17.01 12.47 -33.62
N TYR A 134 -16.74 12.19 -32.35
CA TYR A 134 -17.24 12.98 -31.22
C TYR A 134 -16.68 14.41 -31.22
N LEU A 135 -15.36 14.58 -31.39
CA LEU A 135 -14.73 15.90 -31.41
C LEU A 135 -15.29 16.75 -32.57
N THR A 136 -15.44 16.16 -33.76
CA THR A 136 -16.05 16.84 -34.90
C THR A 136 -17.50 17.23 -34.63
N ARG A 137 -18.29 16.33 -34.01
CA ARG A 137 -19.68 16.59 -33.62
C ARG A 137 -19.80 17.75 -32.62
N THR A 138 -18.85 17.90 -31.71
CA THR A 138 -18.83 19.00 -30.73
C THR A 138 -18.25 20.31 -31.28
N GLY A 139 -18.02 20.40 -32.60
CA GLY A 139 -17.58 21.62 -33.28
C GLY A 139 -16.06 21.83 -33.28
N LEU A 140 -15.27 20.82 -32.94
CA LEU A 140 -13.83 20.82 -33.14
C LEU A 140 -13.50 19.99 -34.39
N GLU A 141 -13.34 20.62 -35.54
CA GLU A 141 -12.97 19.92 -36.79
C GLU A 141 -11.68 19.12 -36.58
N THR A 142 -11.80 17.79 -36.55
CA THR A 142 -10.72 16.88 -36.19
C THR A 142 -10.54 15.83 -37.27
N SER A 143 -9.33 15.74 -37.82
CA SER A 143 -8.98 14.69 -38.79
C SER A 143 -8.38 13.49 -38.07
N TRP A 144 -8.90 12.31 -38.40
CA TRP A 144 -8.36 11.04 -37.91
C TRP A 144 -7.21 10.58 -38.81
N CYS A 145 -6.10 10.19 -38.19
CA CYS A 145 -4.89 9.71 -38.86
C CYS A 145 -4.51 8.33 -38.32
N ASP A 146 -4.07 7.43 -39.20
CA ASP A 146 -3.57 6.12 -38.79
C ASP A 146 -2.07 6.19 -38.43
N ALA A 147 -1.72 5.89 -37.19
CA ALA A 147 -0.34 5.92 -36.69
C ALA A 147 0.61 5.03 -37.50
N ARG A 148 0.11 3.94 -38.09
CA ARG A 148 0.89 3.01 -38.93
C ARG A 148 1.35 3.63 -40.25
N GLN A 149 0.75 4.75 -40.65
CA GLN A 149 1.17 5.52 -41.83
C GLN A 149 2.23 6.58 -41.50
N MET A 150 2.52 6.78 -40.21
CA MET A 150 3.36 7.86 -39.70
C MET A 150 4.55 7.35 -38.88
N LEU A 151 4.43 6.18 -38.24
CA LEU A 151 5.48 5.53 -37.47
C LEU A 151 5.94 4.25 -38.18
N LEU A 152 7.21 4.24 -38.58
CA LEU A 152 7.90 3.09 -39.17
C LEU A 152 8.86 2.49 -38.16
N SER A 153 8.74 1.20 -37.88
CA SER A 153 9.66 0.48 -36.99
C SER A 153 11.03 0.29 -37.63
N MET A 154 12.07 0.40 -36.82
CA MET A 154 13.44 0.13 -37.22
C MET A 154 13.70 -1.38 -37.30
N ARG A 155 14.57 -1.77 -38.24
CA ARG A 155 15.10 -3.14 -38.29
C ARG A 155 16.16 -3.32 -37.20
N GLU A 156 16.02 -4.37 -36.40
CA GLU A 156 17.02 -4.77 -35.41
C GLU A 156 17.71 -6.08 -35.86
N PRO A 157 19.00 -6.05 -36.21
CA PRO A 157 19.73 -7.27 -36.55
C PRO A 157 19.73 -8.25 -35.37
N ASN A 158 19.32 -9.50 -35.62
CA ASN A 158 19.22 -10.59 -34.62
C ASN A 158 18.06 -10.47 -33.59
N ALA A 159 17.10 -9.57 -33.78
CA ALA A 159 15.90 -9.54 -32.93
C ALA A 159 14.98 -10.74 -33.23
N THR A 160 14.32 -11.27 -32.19
CA THR A 160 13.30 -12.32 -32.35
C THR A 160 12.04 -11.76 -32.99
N GLU A 161 11.25 -12.60 -33.67
CA GLU A 161 9.98 -12.18 -34.27
C GLU A 161 9.04 -11.56 -33.21
N HIS A 162 8.99 -12.14 -32.01
CA HIS A 162 8.23 -11.59 -30.88
C HIS A 162 8.65 -10.13 -30.56
N ARG A 163 9.95 -9.84 -30.52
CA ARG A 163 10.47 -8.49 -30.26
C ARG A 163 10.10 -7.54 -31.40
N LEU A 164 10.26 -7.97 -32.65
CA LEU A 164 9.98 -7.18 -33.84
C LEU A 164 8.50 -6.77 -33.94
N PHE A 165 7.57 -7.67 -33.58
CA PHE A 165 6.14 -7.39 -33.69
C PHE A 165 5.50 -6.82 -32.44
N LEU A 166 5.97 -7.16 -31.23
CA LEU A 166 5.28 -6.81 -29.98
C LEU A 166 6.01 -5.77 -29.13
N SER A 167 7.24 -5.42 -29.48
CA SER A 167 8.02 -4.40 -28.76
C SER A 167 8.99 -3.67 -29.69
N ALA A 168 8.49 -3.25 -30.85
CA ALA A 168 9.25 -2.51 -31.85
C ALA A 168 9.72 -1.13 -31.32
N ALA A 169 10.74 -0.60 -31.96
CA ALA A 169 11.20 0.78 -31.80
C ALA A 169 11.10 1.50 -33.14
N CYS A 170 10.77 2.79 -33.13
CA CYS A 170 10.74 3.62 -34.33
C CYS A 170 11.89 4.61 -34.31
N ASP A 171 12.30 5.05 -35.50
CA ASP A 171 13.16 6.23 -35.61
C ASP A 171 12.37 7.46 -35.12
N PHE A 172 13.06 8.39 -34.48
CA PHE A 172 12.49 9.63 -33.95
C PHE A 172 13.27 10.87 -34.40
N SER A 173 14.08 10.75 -35.45
CA SER A 173 14.68 11.92 -36.09
C SER A 173 13.61 12.84 -36.67
N PRO A 174 13.83 14.18 -36.67
CA PRO A 174 12.91 15.14 -37.28
C PRO A 174 12.59 14.78 -38.74
N ASP A 175 11.30 14.81 -39.09
CA ASP A 175 10.78 14.41 -40.39
C ASP A 175 9.98 15.55 -41.01
N GLY A 176 10.63 16.34 -41.86
CA GLY A 176 10.02 17.48 -42.54
C GLY A 176 8.88 17.06 -43.48
N ALA A 177 8.99 15.90 -44.15
CA ALA A 177 7.96 15.42 -45.06
C ALA A 177 6.69 14.98 -44.30
N LEU A 178 6.85 14.33 -43.14
CA LEU A 178 5.73 14.04 -42.25
C LEU A 178 5.09 15.33 -41.74
N THR A 179 5.89 16.32 -41.35
CA THR A 179 5.41 17.60 -40.83
C THR A 179 4.59 18.36 -41.87
N GLU A 180 5.07 18.45 -43.12
CA GLU A 180 4.34 19.05 -44.24
C GLU A 180 3.03 18.30 -44.51
N ARG A 181 3.09 16.96 -44.60
CA ARG A 181 1.91 16.13 -44.84
C ARG A 181 0.83 16.32 -43.78
N LEU A 182 1.21 16.40 -42.50
CA LEU A 182 0.27 16.68 -41.40
C LEU A 182 -0.23 18.14 -41.44
N GLY A 183 0.62 19.07 -41.86
CA GLY A 183 0.26 20.48 -42.09
C GLY A 183 -0.85 20.65 -43.10
N GLU A 184 -0.82 19.89 -44.20
CA GLU A 184 -1.81 19.92 -45.29
C GLU A 184 -3.14 19.24 -44.96
N MET A 185 -3.19 18.41 -43.91
CA MET A 185 -4.45 17.74 -43.53
C MET A 185 -5.49 18.77 -43.09
N PRO A 186 -6.79 18.57 -43.41
CA PRO A 186 -7.85 19.46 -42.98
C PRO A 186 -8.09 19.36 -41.46
N GLY A 187 -8.80 20.34 -40.90
CA GLY A 187 -9.20 20.34 -39.48
C GLY A 187 -8.21 21.03 -38.55
N ALA A 188 -8.76 21.61 -37.49
CA ALA A 188 -8.04 22.37 -36.48
C ALA A 188 -7.22 21.48 -35.53
N ALA A 189 -7.58 20.20 -35.40
CA ALA A 189 -6.87 19.20 -34.61
C ALA A 189 -6.66 17.90 -35.42
N LEU A 190 -5.61 17.15 -35.09
CA LEU A 190 -5.39 15.80 -35.61
C LEU A 190 -5.51 14.79 -34.47
N LEU A 191 -6.12 13.63 -34.73
CA LEU A 191 -6.26 12.55 -33.76
C LEU A 191 -5.66 11.26 -34.32
N THR A 192 -4.78 10.62 -33.55
CA THR A 192 -4.10 9.37 -33.93
C THR A 192 -4.00 8.40 -32.76
N GLN A 193 -3.64 7.16 -33.07
CA GLN A 193 -3.41 6.10 -32.10
C GLN A 193 -2.03 6.24 -31.45
N GLY A 194 -1.92 5.82 -30.19
CA GLY A 194 -0.66 5.43 -29.58
C GLY A 194 -0.38 3.93 -29.77
N PHE A 195 0.72 3.43 -29.20
CA PHE A 195 1.07 2.01 -29.07
C PHE A 195 1.34 1.23 -30.37
N ILE A 196 0.78 1.64 -31.50
CA ILE A 196 0.85 0.94 -32.78
C ILE A 196 1.77 1.67 -33.77
N ALA A 197 2.43 0.90 -34.63
CA ALA A 197 3.26 1.36 -35.73
C ALA A 197 3.23 0.33 -36.87
N ARG A 198 4.03 0.55 -37.92
CA ARG A 198 4.16 -0.39 -39.03
C ARG A 198 5.61 -0.78 -39.28
N ASP A 199 5.83 -1.99 -39.77
CA ASP A 199 7.12 -2.35 -40.36
C ASP A 199 7.25 -1.89 -41.83
N ASP A 200 8.37 -2.24 -42.44
CA ASP A 200 8.68 -1.94 -43.84
C ASP A 200 7.94 -2.84 -44.85
N ALA A 201 7.43 -3.99 -44.40
CA ALA A 201 6.57 -4.87 -45.18
C ALA A 201 5.10 -4.41 -45.18
N GLY A 202 4.76 -3.42 -44.34
CA GLY A 202 3.42 -2.88 -44.22
C GLY A 202 2.58 -3.50 -43.10
N GLU A 203 3.17 -4.34 -42.27
CA GLU A 203 2.49 -5.08 -41.19
C GLU A 203 2.39 -4.27 -39.91
N THR A 204 1.34 -4.53 -39.13
CA THR A 204 1.14 -3.86 -37.84
C THR A 204 2.13 -4.40 -36.80
N VAL A 205 2.81 -3.49 -36.11
CA VAL A 205 3.69 -3.80 -34.98
C VAL A 205 3.31 -2.95 -33.77
N LEU A 206 3.59 -3.45 -32.58
CA LEU A 206 3.35 -2.77 -31.31
C LEU A 206 4.66 -2.24 -30.75
N LEU A 207 4.58 -1.10 -30.05
CA LEU A 207 5.73 -0.51 -29.37
C LEU A 207 5.98 -1.11 -27.98
N GLY A 208 5.19 -2.09 -27.54
CA GLY A 208 5.32 -2.73 -26.23
C GLY A 208 4.77 -1.88 -25.07
N ARG A 209 5.15 -2.22 -23.83
CA ARG A 209 4.67 -1.51 -22.63
C ARG A 209 4.97 -0.01 -22.71
N GLY A 210 4.01 0.81 -22.28
CA GLY A 210 4.09 2.27 -22.40
C GLY A 210 4.13 2.79 -23.84
N GLY A 211 3.68 1.97 -24.80
CA GLY A 211 3.80 2.31 -26.21
C GLY A 211 3.03 3.57 -26.59
N SER A 212 1.92 3.92 -25.93
CA SER A 212 1.22 5.18 -26.22
C SER A 212 2.02 6.42 -25.82
N ASP A 213 2.68 6.42 -24.66
CA ASP A 213 3.59 7.50 -24.25
C ASP A 213 4.77 7.60 -25.23
N THR A 214 5.28 6.43 -25.64
CA THR A 214 6.39 6.32 -26.58
C THR A 214 6.01 6.82 -27.97
N SER A 215 4.81 6.50 -28.48
CA SER A 215 4.27 7.03 -29.75
C SER A 215 4.19 8.56 -29.70
N ALA A 216 3.66 9.11 -28.62
CA ALA A 216 3.54 10.56 -28.48
C ALA A 216 4.91 11.26 -28.47
N ALA A 217 5.90 10.67 -27.80
CA ALA A 217 7.29 11.15 -27.85
C ALA A 217 7.91 11.05 -29.24
N TYR A 218 7.67 9.96 -29.98
CA TYR A 218 8.11 9.84 -31.37
C TYR A 218 7.46 10.88 -32.27
N PHE A 219 6.16 11.09 -32.15
CA PHE A 219 5.48 12.13 -32.92
C PHE A 219 6.02 13.52 -32.59
N ALA A 220 6.17 13.85 -31.31
CA ALA A 220 6.69 15.15 -30.87
C ALA A 220 8.08 15.42 -31.46
N ALA A 221 8.97 14.43 -31.39
CA ALA A 221 10.32 14.51 -31.95
C ALA A 221 10.31 14.67 -33.48
N LYS A 222 9.48 13.89 -34.19
CA LYS A 222 9.39 13.94 -35.66
C LYS A 222 8.88 15.26 -36.19
N ILE A 223 7.84 15.83 -35.57
CA ILE A 223 7.20 17.05 -36.04
C ILE A 223 7.80 18.33 -35.44
N GLY A 224 8.83 18.21 -34.60
CA GLY A 224 9.44 19.34 -33.91
C GLY A 224 8.46 20.08 -33.01
N ALA A 225 7.63 19.34 -32.25
CA ALA A 225 6.61 19.93 -31.40
C ALA A 225 7.21 20.84 -30.32
N THR A 226 6.51 21.93 -29.99
CA THR A 226 6.94 22.89 -28.96
C THR A 226 6.98 22.24 -27.57
N ARG A 227 6.06 21.32 -27.30
CA ARG A 227 6.02 20.50 -26.07
C ARG A 227 5.22 19.22 -26.30
N LEU A 228 5.46 18.23 -25.44
CA LEU A 228 4.65 17.02 -25.30
C LEU A 228 3.88 17.09 -23.97
N GLU A 229 2.57 16.87 -24.00
CA GLU A 229 1.76 16.74 -22.79
C GLU A 229 1.27 15.29 -22.63
N ILE A 230 1.51 14.69 -21.47
CA ILE A 230 0.99 13.38 -21.07
C ILE A 230 -0.08 13.60 -20.00
N TRP A 231 -1.32 13.29 -20.36
CA TRP A 231 -2.49 13.42 -19.52
C TRP A 231 -2.86 12.06 -18.89
N THR A 232 -2.88 12.04 -17.57
CA THR A 232 -3.08 10.84 -16.74
C THR A 232 -4.04 11.10 -15.57
N ASP A 233 -4.25 10.11 -14.71
CA ASP A 233 -5.12 10.16 -13.51
C ASP A 233 -4.44 10.79 -12.28
N VAL A 234 -3.15 11.13 -12.38
CA VAL A 234 -2.35 11.77 -11.34
C VAL A 234 -1.83 13.11 -11.88
N PRO A 235 -1.80 14.20 -11.11
CA PRO A 235 -1.39 15.51 -11.64
C PRO A 235 0.08 15.65 -11.97
N GLY A 236 0.92 14.71 -11.56
CA GLY A 236 2.35 14.75 -11.83
C GLY A 236 3.11 13.69 -11.06
N MET A 237 4.42 13.85 -11.00
CA MET A 237 5.31 13.03 -10.17
C MET A 237 5.38 13.62 -8.77
N PHE A 238 5.49 12.78 -7.75
CA PHE A 238 5.52 13.20 -6.35
C PHE A 238 6.81 12.75 -5.65
N THR A 239 7.14 13.39 -4.53
CA THR A 239 8.32 13.04 -3.72
C THR A 239 8.26 11.64 -3.09
N ALA A 240 7.09 11.02 -3.05
CA ALA A 240 6.86 9.59 -2.77
C ALA A 240 5.51 9.18 -3.37
N ASN A 241 5.14 7.89 -3.31
CA ASN A 241 3.79 7.45 -3.71
C ASN A 241 2.74 8.19 -2.85
N PRO A 242 1.93 9.08 -3.43
CA PRO A 242 1.03 9.93 -2.66
C PRO A 242 -0.13 9.16 -1.98
N ARG A 243 -0.45 7.96 -2.48
CA ARG A 243 -1.46 7.07 -1.87
C ARG A 243 -0.96 6.46 -0.56
N GLU A 244 0.35 6.33 -0.39
CA GLU A 244 0.99 5.75 0.81
C GLU A 244 1.52 6.82 1.77
N VAL A 245 1.91 7.98 1.23
CA VAL A 245 2.50 9.11 1.93
C VAL A 245 1.73 10.39 1.57
N PRO A 246 0.69 10.77 2.34
CA PRO A 246 -0.13 11.95 2.04
C PRO A 246 0.64 13.28 2.05
N SER A 247 1.75 13.35 2.78
CA SER A 247 2.68 14.49 2.80
C SER A 247 3.58 14.56 1.55
N ALA A 248 3.46 13.62 0.61
CA ALA A 248 4.21 13.66 -0.64
C ALA A 248 3.87 14.92 -1.41
N ARG A 249 4.90 15.64 -1.85
CA ARG A 249 4.80 16.92 -2.56
C ARG A 249 4.88 16.68 -4.06
N LEU A 250 4.11 17.45 -4.83
CA LEU A 250 4.22 17.47 -6.29
C LEU A 250 5.63 17.94 -6.68
N LEU A 251 6.27 17.24 -7.60
CA LEU A 251 7.52 17.67 -8.23
C LEU A 251 7.14 18.55 -9.43
N ARG A 252 7.37 19.85 -9.34
CA ARG A 252 7.03 20.80 -10.40
C ARG A 252 7.99 20.70 -11.59
N GLN A 253 9.27 20.46 -11.32
CA GLN A 253 10.32 20.43 -12.33
C GLN A 253 11.33 19.31 -12.09
N LEU A 254 11.69 18.61 -13.18
CA LEU A 254 12.68 17.52 -13.19
C LEU A 254 13.55 17.61 -14.44
N ASP A 255 14.81 17.17 -14.32
CA ASP A 255 15.62 16.85 -15.49
C ASP A 255 15.24 15.47 -16.06
N TYR A 256 15.56 15.23 -17.34
CA TYR A 256 15.30 13.95 -18.01
C TYR A 256 15.96 12.77 -17.31
N ASP A 257 17.19 12.92 -16.81
CA ASP A 257 17.90 11.83 -16.14
C ASP A 257 17.20 11.46 -14.82
N GLU A 258 16.74 12.44 -14.06
CA GLU A 258 16.01 12.21 -12.81
C GLU A 258 14.64 11.58 -13.04
N ALA A 259 13.92 12.05 -14.07
CA ALA A 259 12.64 11.48 -14.45
C ALA A 259 12.78 10.03 -14.97
N GLN A 260 13.85 9.74 -15.71
CA GLN A 260 14.16 8.38 -16.19
C GLN A 260 14.40 7.43 -15.02
N GLU A 261 15.18 7.86 -14.03
CA GLU A 261 15.45 7.08 -12.82
C GLU A 261 14.17 6.85 -12.01
N LEU A 262 13.35 7.89 -11.80
CA LEU A 262 12.08 7.74 -11.09
C LEU A 262 11.11 6.78 -11.79
N ALA A 263 10.96 6.92 -13.11
CA ALA A 263 10.08 6.08 -13.91
C ALA A 263 10.53 4.59 -13.89
N THR A 264 11.84 4.35 -13.84
CA THR A 264 12.41 2.99 -13.79
C THR A 264 12.23 2.35 -12.41
N MET A 265 12.35 3.13 -11.34
CA MET A 265 12.28 2.66 -9.94
C MET A 265 10.85 2.50 -9.40
N GLY A 266 9.84 2.49 -10.27
CA GLY A 266 8.45 2.18 -9.88
C GLY A 266 7.49 3.36 -9.81
N ALA A 267 7.90 4.58 -10.18
CA ALA A 267 6.95 5.70 -10.34
C ALA A 267 6.08 5.47 -11.59
N LYS A 268 4.90 4.87 -11.41
CA LYS A 268 3.98 4.44 -12.49
C LYS A 268 3.26 5.58 -13.25
N VAL A 269 3.82 6.78 -13.28
CA VAL A 269 3.19 7.97 -13.89
C VAL A 269 3.50 8.08 -15.39
N LEU A 270 4.72 7.72 -15.81
CA LEU A 270 5.14 7.70 -17.20
C LEU A 270 5.99 6.47 -17.49
N HIS A 271 6.03 6.04 -18.75
CA HIS A 271 6.95 4.98 -19.16
C HIS A 271 8.32 5.53 -19.60
N PRO A 272 9.46 5.02 -19.09
CA PRO A 272 10.79 5.62 -19.34
C PRO A 272 11.18 5.67 -20.83
N ARG A 273 10.65 4.77 -21.67
CA ARG A 273 10.92 4.76 -23.12
C ARG A 273 10.45 6.02 -23.87
N CYS A 274 9.58 6.84 -23.28
CA CYS A 274 9.14 8.09 -23.92
C CYS A 274 10.13 9.24 -23.73
N LEU A 275 11.09 9.16 -22.80
CA LEU A 275 12.03 10.25 -22.51
C LEU A 275 13.14 10.44 -23.56
N PRO A 276 13.79 9.39 -24.10
CA PRO A 276 14.89 9.59 -25.06
C PRO A 276 14.54 10.41 -26.31
N PRO A 277 13.38 10.21 -26.98
CA PRO A 277 13.01 10.99 -28.16
C PRO A 277 12.88 12.50 -27.89
N VAL A 278 12.22 12.85 -26.79
CA VAL A 278 12.01 14.26 -26.43
C VAL A 278 13.29 14.89 -25.85
N ARG A 279 14.10 14.13 -25.11
CA ARG A 279 15.41 14.58 -24.62
C ARG A 279 16.37 14.91 -25.77
N ALA A 280 16.49 14.01 -26.75
CA ALA A 280 17.39 14.20 -27.89
C ALA A 280 17.05 15.46 -28.71
N ASN A 281 15.77 15.85 -28.72
CA ASN A 281 15.27 17.02 -29.44
C ASN A 281 14.98 18.22 -28.53
N ARG A 282 15.30 18.15 -27.22
CA ARG A 282 15.06 19.20 -26.21
C ARG A 282 13.59 19.67 -26.14
N ILE A 283 12.65 18.75 -26.31
CA ILE A 283 11.20 19.04 -26.26
C ILE A 283 10.69 18.84 -24.83
N PRO A 284 10.24 19.88 -24.12
CA PRO A 284 9.76 19.74 -22.75
C PRO A 284 8.53 18.81 -22.68
N LEU A 285 8.51 17.93 -21.69
CA LEU A 285 7.43 16.98 -21.42
C LEU A 285 6.66 17.42 -20.18
N HIS A 286 5.36 17.64 -20.32
CA HIS A 286 4.45 18.04 -19.25
C HIS A 286 3.58 16.86 -18.83
N ILE A 287 3.49 16.58 -17.54
CA ILE A 287 2.58 15.59 -16.98
C ILE A 287 1.41 16.34 -16.36
N LYS A 288 0.19 15.97 -16.73
CA LYS A 288 -1.06 16.67 -16.42
C LYS A 288 -2.13 15.69 -15.92
N CYS A 289 -3.10 16.20 -15.15
CA CYS A 289 -4.26 15.42 -14.71
C CYS A 289 -5.48 15.66 -15.60
N THR A 290 -6.09 14.60 -16.15
CA THR A 290 -7.34 14.72 -16.92
C THR A 290 -8.53 15.09 -16.03
N GLU A 291 -8.53 14.70 -14.76
CA GLU A 291 -9.57 15.05 -13.78
C GLU A 291 -9.46 16.50 -13.32
N HIS A 292 -8.23 16.98 -13.16
CA HIS A 292 -7.90 18.29 -12.61
C HIS A 292 -6.98 19.07 -13.55
N PRO A 293 -7.47 19.48 -14.73
CA PRO A 293 -6.68 20.16 -15.76
C PRO A 293 -6.16 21.55 -15.36
N GLU A 294 -6.74 22.14 -14.32
CA GLU A 294 -6.30 23.40 -13.71
C GLU A 294 -4.96 23.27 -12.98
N LEU A 295 -4.56 22.06 -12.60
CA LEU A 295 -3.28 21.83 -11.92
C LEU A 295 -2.09 21.98 -12.88
N GLU A 296 -1.02 22.62 -12.39
CA GLU A 296 0.18 22.87 -13.19
C GLU A 296 0.85 21.57 -13.64
N GLY A 297 0.99 20.64 -12.70
CA GLY A 297 1.59 19.32 -12.87
C GLY A 297 3.11 19.31 -12.79
N THR A 298 3.75 18.39 -13.53
CA THR A 298 5.23 18.23 -13.56
C THR A 298 5.77 18.54 -14.94
N VAL A 299 6.84 19.33 -15.03
CA VAL A 299 7.57 19.60 -16.27
C VAL A 299 8.94 18.91 -16.24
N ILE A 300 9.24 18.15 -17.29
CA ILE A 300 10.53 17.49 -17.50
C ILE A 300 11.24 18.20 -18.65
N SER A 301 12.41 18.78 -18.40
CA SER A 301 13.16 19.53 -19.41
C SER A 301 14.65 19.60 -19.08
N SER A 302 15.48 19.93 -20.08
CA SER A 302 16.92 20.17 -19.89
C SER A 302 17.24 21.51 -19.22
N ASP A 303 16.27 22.42 -19.19
CA ASP A 303 16.41 23.77 -18.65
C ASP A 303 15.92 23.85 -17.20
N ALA A 304 15.70 22.69 -16.56
CA ALA A 304 15.37 22.62 -15.14
C ALA A 304 16.49 23.33 -14.34
N PRO A 305 16.16 24.26 -13.43
CA PRO A 305 17.14 24.93 -12.61
C PRO A 305 18.00 23.92 -11.86
N ASP A 306 19.30 24.19 -11.74
CA ASP A 306 20.17 23.40 -10.87
C ASP A 306 19.91 23.81 -9.42
N PHE A 307 19.19 22.96 -8.71
CA PHE A 307 18.87 23.15 -7.30
C PHE A 307 19.92 22.52 -6.35
N GLY A 308 21.08 22.11 -6.89
CA GLY A 308 22.17 21.50 -6.14
C GLY A 308 21.88 20.06 -5.70
N ALA A 309 22.77 19.54 -4.86
CA ALA A 309 22.71 18.15 -4.42
C ALA A 309 21.56 17.90 -3.43
N GLN A 310 20.60 17.08 -3.84
CA GLN A 310 19.44 16.74 -3.01
C GLN A 310 18.68 15.51 -3.50
N VAL A 311 18.02 14.81 -2.57
CA VAL A 311 16.97 13.83 -2.91
C VAL A 311 15.73 14.58 -3.37
N LYS A 312 15.17 14.17 -4.50
CA LYS A 312 13.92 14.71 -5.05
C LYS A 312 12.74 13.78 -4.80
N ALA A 313 12.96 12.48 -4.78
CA ALA A 313 11.89 11.53 -4.51
C ALA A 313 12.39 10.22 -3.91
N ILE A 314 11.45 9.47 -3.34
CA ILE A 314 11.64 8.15 -2.75
C ILE A 314 10.61 7.23 -3.39
N SER A 315 11.08 6.15 -4.01
CA SER A 315 10.23 5.14 -4.61
C SER A 315 10.44 3.80 -3.92
N ALA A 316 9.40 2.99 -3.88
CA ALA A 316 9.50 1.60 -3.46
C ALA A 316 8.91 0.69 -4.54
N LYS A 317 9.58 -0.42 -4.78
CA LYS A 317 9.17 -1.46 -5.71
C LYS A 317 9.13 -2.80 -4.96
N THR A 318 7.94 -3.35 -4.82
CA THR A 318 7.66 -4.58 -4.07
C THR A 318 7.60 -5.80 -4.99
N GLY A 319 7.52 -7.00 -4.42
CA GLY A 319 7.45 -8.28 -5.14
C GLY A 319 8.77 -8.72 -5.77
N ILE A 320 9.89 -8.10 -5.44
CA ILE A 320 11.18 -8.37 -6.05
C ILE A 320 11.73 -9.70 -5.51
N SER A 321 12.25 -10.53 -6.42
CA SER A 321 13.03 -11.71 -6.05
C SER A 321 14.52 -11.40 -6.12
N LEU A 322 15.25 -11.73 -5.07
CA LEU A 322 16.70 -11.53 -5.01
C LEU A 322 17.41 -12.87 -5.19
N VAL A 323 18.33 -12.95 -6.15
CA VAL A 323 19.15 -14.14 -6.41
C VAL A 323 20.55 -13.86 -5.88
N SER A 324 20.93 -14.55 -4.82
CA SER A 324 22.26 -14.50 -4.22
C SER A 324 23.10 -15.66 -4.75
N MET A 325 24.22 -15.35 -5.39
CA MET A 325 25.13 -16.32 -6.01
C MET A 325 26.48 -16.27 -5.31
N ASN A 326 26.82 -17.33 -4.58
CA ASN A 326 28.08 -17.47 -3.84
C ASN A 326 29.07 -18.34 -4.60
N THR A 327 30.33 -17.91 -4.67
CA THR A 327 31.44 -18.72 -5.20
C THR A 327 32.74 -18.42 -4.47
N LEU A 328 33.56 -19.46 -4.24
CA LEU A 328 34.84 -19.33 -3.54
C LEU A 328 35.97 -18.73 -4.42
N GLY A 329 35.74 -18.58 -5.73
CA GLY A 329 36.81 -18.32 -6.72
C GLY A 329 36.59 -17.20 -7.73
N MET A 330 35.64 -16.28 -7.51
CA MET A 330 35.29 -15.26 -8.51
C MET A 330 36.50 -14.40 -8.95
N TRP A 331 37.39 -14.05 -8.00
CA TRP A 331 38.51 -13.15 -8.25
C TRP A 331 39.62 -13.72 -9.16
N GLN A 332 39.64 -15.04 -9.39
CA GLN A 332 40.63 -15.71 -10.24
C GLN A 332 40.04 -16.31 -11.52
N GLN A 333 38.72 -16.24 -11.70
CA GLN A 333 38.02 -16.82 -12.84
C GLN A 333 37.62 -15.74 -13.85
N VAL A 334 38.35 -15.67 -14.96
CA VAL A 334 37.99 -14.80 -16.09
C VAL A 334 36.64 -15.26 -16.65
N GLY A 335 35.71 -14.32 -16.83
CA GLY A 335 34.43 -14.57 -17.50
C GLY A 335 33.27 -14.98 -16.58
N PHE A 336 33.46 -15.15 -15.27
CA PHE A 336 32.38 -15.60 -14.37
C PHE A 336 31.08 -14.79 -14.49
N LEU A 337 31.16 -13.45 -14.45
CA LEU A 337 29.98 -12.58 -14.62
C LEU A 337 29.35 -12.71 -16.02
N ALA A 338 30.17 -12.93 -17.05
CA ALA A 338 29.67 -13.11 -18.41
C ALA A 338 28.92 -14.45 -18.55
N ASP A 339 29.43 -15.51 -17.95
CA ASP A 339 28.79 -16.83 -17.91
C ASP A 339 27.45 -16.75 -17.16
N ILE A 340 27.45 -16.16 -15.95
CA ILE A 340 26.25 -15.97 -15.13
C ILE A 340 25.19 -15.15 -15.88
N PHE A 341 25.53 -13.98 -16.41
CA PHE A 341 24.59 -13.19 -17.21
C PHE A 341 24.16 -13.90 -18.51
N GLY A 342 25.02 -14.77 -19.05
CA GLY A 342 24.67 -15.70 -20.12
C GLY A 342 23.53 -16.65 -19.74
N VAL A 343 23.55 -17.20 -18.53
CA VAL A 343 22.47 -18.07 -18.01
C VAL A 343 21.15 -17.31 -17.89
N PHE A 344 21.16 -16.10 -17.34
CA PHE A 344 19.95 -15.26 -17.27
C PHE A 344 19.40 -14.95 -18.67
N LYS A 345 20.28 -14.62 -19.64
CA LYS A 345 19.91 -14.40 -21.04
C LYS A 345 19.28 -15.64 -21.67
N GLN A 346 19.82 -16.84 -21.44
CA GLN A 346 19.29 -18.10 -21.97
C GLN A 346 17.89 -18.41 -21.41
N ASN A 347 17.67 -18.09 -20.13
CA ASN A 347 16.39 -18.23 -19.46
C ASN A 347 15.40 -17.09 -19.78
N GLY A 348 15.81 -16.09 -20.58
CA GLY A 348 14.97 -14.95 -20.95
C GLY A 348 14.67 -14.01 -19.78
N LEU A 349 15.50 -14.00 -18.74
CA LEU A 349 15.31 -13.20 -17.53
C LEU A 349 16.15 -11.91 -17.58
N SER A 350 15.48 -10.78 -17.39
CA SER A 350 16.05 -9.45 -17.26
C SER A 350 16.40 -9.15 -15.81
N ILE A 351 17.62 -8.70 -15.58
CA ILE A 351 18.13 -8.28 -14.27
C ILE A 351 17.89 -6.78 -14.08
N ASP A 352 17.42 -6.40 -12.91
CA ASP A 352 17.13 -5.00 -12.53
C ASP A 352 18.35 -4.35 -11.84
N LEU A 353 18.63 -4.78 -10.61
CA LEU A 353 19.77 -4.32 -9.82
C LEU A 353 20.84 -5.41 -9.69
N VAL A 354 22.10 -4.98 -9.61
CA VAL A 354 23.28 -5.83 -9.37
C VAL A 354 24.08 -5.26 -8.20
N GLY A 355 24.49 -6.14 -7.29
CA GLY A 355 25.43 -5.87 -6.21
C GLY A 355 26.51 -6.95 -6.20
N THR A 356 27.78 -6.55 -6.05
CA THR A 356 28.91 -7.49 -6.05
C THR A 356 29.77 -7.31 -4.80
N SER A 357 30.39 -8.41 -4.38
CA SER A 357 31.47 -8.48 -3.39
C SER A 357 32.58 -9.37 -3.94
N GLU A 358 33.63 -9.66 -3.17
CA GLU A 358 34.74 -10.53 -3.63
C GLU A 358 34.32 -11.97 -3.95
N ALA A 359 33.26 -12.48 -3.30
CA ALA A 359 32.82 -13.89 -3.39
C ALA A 359 31.32 -14.07 -3.63
N ASN A 360 30.54 -12.99 -3.65
CA ASN A 360 29.09 -13.02 -3.85
C ASN A 360 28.67 -12.02 -4.93
N VAL A 361 27.77 -12.45 -5.80
CA VAL A 361 27.01 -11.60 -6.72
C VAL A 361 25.55 -11.73 -6.36
N THR A 362 24.91 -10.61 -6.08
CA THR A 362 23.49 -10.52 -5.79
C THR A 362 22.81 -9.75 -6.90
N VAL A 363 21.72 -10.31 -7.43
CA VAL A 363 20.91 -9.65 -8.46
C VAL A 363 19.44 -9.65 -8.08
N THR A 364 18.67 -8.72 -8.64
CA THR A 364 17.23 -8.67 -8.44
C THR A 364 16.48 -8.94 -9.75
N LEU A 365 15.35 -9.62 -9.61
CA LEU A 365 14.43 -9.95 -10.69
C LEU A 365 13.08 -9.31 -10.37
N ASP A 366 12.61 -8.50 -11.31
CA ASP A 366 11.28 -7.89 -11.25
C ASP A 366 10.23 -8.80 -11.92
N PRO A 367 9.16 -9.22 -11.23
CA PRO A 367 8.08 -10.00 -11.82
C PRO A 367 7.27 -9.27 -12.89
N MET A 368 7.31 -7.93 -12.95
CA MET A 368 6.64 -7.19 -14.01
C MET A 368 7.40 -7.27 -15.34
N ALA A 369 8.72 -7.32 -15.27
CA ALA A 369 9.61 -7.48 -16.42
C ALA A 369 9.80 -8.95 -16.83
N ASN A 370 9.65 -9.87 -15.88
CA ASN A 370 9.93 -11.29 -16.06
C ASN A 370 8.70 -12.14 -15.73
N ALA A 371 8.35 -13.10 -16.58
CA ALA A 371 7.37 -14.13 -16.23
C ALA A 371 7.98 -15.11 -15.21
N LEU A 372 8.06 -14.68 -13.94
CA LEU A 372 8.62 -15.46 -12.83
C LEU A 372 7.56 -16.43 -12.31
N ASP A 373 7.34 -17.53 -13.03
CA ASP A 373 6.62 -18.67 -12.46
C ASP A 373 7.58 -19.58 -11.64
N PRO A 374 7.07 -20.42 -10.74
CA PRO A 374 7.91 -21.33 -9.96
C PRO A 374 8.78 -22.28 -10.81
N GLY A 375 8.37 -22.58 -12.04
CA GLY A 375 9.12 -23.43 -12.97
C GLY A 375 10.35 -22.72 -13.53
N ALA A 376 10.20 -21.48 -14.01
CA ALA A 376 11.27 -20.65 -14.54
C ALA A 376 12.34 -20.37 -13.47
N VAL A 377 11.89 -20.12 -12.24
CA VAL A 377 12.78 -19.92 -11.08
C VAL A 377 13.60 -21.18 -10.76
N ASN A 378 12.97 -22.35 -10.75
CA ASN A 378 13.68 -23.61 -10.51
C ASN A 378 14.66 -23.96 -11.64
N HIS A 379 14.31 -23.64 -12.90
CA HIS A 379 15.21 -23.81 -14.05
C HIS A 379 16.45 -22.93 -13.92
N LEU A 380 16.26 -21.63 -13.61
CA LEU A 380 17.37 -20.71 -13.38
C LEU A 380 18.32 -21.22 -12.29
N LEU A 381 17.78 -21.67 -11.15
CA LEU A 381 18.61 -22.20 -10.06
C LEU A 381 19.37 -23.48 -10.47
N ALA A 382 18.76 -24.34 -11.27
CA ALA A 382 19.41 -25.54 -11.78
C ALA A 382 20.57 -25.19 -12.71
N ASP A 383 20.39 -24.24 -13.62
CA ASP A 383 21.44 -23.79 -14.55
C ASP A 383 22.58 -23.05 -13.83
N LEU A 384 22.24 -22.18 -12.87
CA LEU A 384 23.23 -21.45 -12.07
C LEU A 384 24.08 -22.37 -11.18
N LYS A 385 23.55 -23.54 -10.78
CA LYS A 385 24.26 -24.52 -9.94
C LYS A 385 25.52 -25.08 -10.60
N ALA A 386 25.62 -25.03 -11.93
CA ALA A 386 26.82 -25.41 -12.66
C ALA A 386 27.99 -24.43 -12.44
N HIS A 387 27.69 -23.19 -12.03
CA HIS A 387 28.65 -22.10 -11.91
C HIS A 387 28.85 -21.64 -10.46
N CYS A 388 27.83 -21.70 -9.60
CA CYS A 388 27.86 -21.15 -8.24
C CYS A 388 26.79 -21.77 -7.30
N ASP A 389 26.89 -21.52 -5.99
CA ASP A 389 25.80 -21.80 -5.05
C ASP A 389 24.79 -20.65 -5.10
N ALA A 390 23.72 -20.84 -5.88
CA ALA A 390 22.66 -19.85 -6.08
C ALA A 390 21.47 -20.11 -5.15
N ARG A 391 20.93 -19.06 -4.55
CA ARG A 391 19.73 -19.10 -3.69
C ARG A 391 18.84 -17.91 -3.98
N ILE A 392 17.54 -18.09 -3.76
CA ILE A 392 16.55 -17.03 -3.90
C ILE A 392 16.08 -16.57 -2.54
N ILE A 393 15.94 -15.26 -2.40
CA ILE A 393 15.50 -14.56 -1.21
C ILE A 393 14.31 -13.68 -1.63
N GLY A 394 13.17 -13.83 -0.97
CA GLY A 394 11.96 -13.06 -1.27
C GLY A 394 10.75 -13.51 -0.45
N PRO A 395 9.65 -12.72 -0.48
CA PRO A 395 9.49 -11.48 -1.24
C PRO A 395 10.28 -10.30 -0.65
N CYS A 396 10.99 -9.56 -1.50
CA CYS A 396 11.75 -8.37 -1.13
C CYS A 396 11.13 -7.10 -1.74
N ALA A 397 11.56 -5.94 -1.24
CA ALA A 397 11.30 -4.65 -1.85
C ALA A 397 12.59 -3.84 -2.06
N ALA A 398 12.67 -3.12 -3.16
CA ALA A 398 13.72 -2.14 -3.44
C ALA A 398 13.19 -0.74 -3.10
N VAL A 399 13.81 -0.07 -2.14
CA VAL A 399 13.52 1.32 -1.75
C VAL A 399 14.63 2.20 -2.29
N SER A 400 14.30 3.07 -3.24
CA SER A 400 15.23 3.91 -3.98
C SER A 400 15.06 5.38 -3.64
N LEU A 401 16.15 6.02 -3.22
CA LEU A 401 16.28 7.46 -3.16
C LEU A 401 16.71 7.94 -4.53
N VAL A 402 15.96 8.87 -5.13
CA VAL A 402 16.28 9.45 -6.45
C VAL A 402 16.44 10.96 -6.31
N GLY A 403 17.45 11.51 -6.96
CA GLY A 403 17.80 12.91 -6.89
C GLY A 403 19.07 13.21 -7.65
N HIS A 404 19.77 14.26 -7.23
CA HIS A 404 21.01 14.70 -7.85
C HIS A 404 22.15 14.73 -6.82
N ASN A 405 23.32 14.22 -7.20
CA ASN A 405 24.53 14.17 -6.37
C ASN A 405 24.29 13.53 -4.97
N ILE A 406 23.63 12.37 -4.95
CA ILE A 406 23.19 11.71 -3.70
C ILE A 406 24.38 11.37 -2.78
N ARG A 407 25.57 11.09 -3.32
CA ARG A 407 26.79 10.85 -2.51
C ARG A 407 27.06 11.93 -1.49
N SER A 408 26.91 13.19 -1.91
CA SER A 408 27.24 14.34 -1.07
C SER A 408 26.31 14.48 0.15
N ILE A 409 25.11 13.91 0.07
CA ILE A 409 24.07 13.99 1.11
C ILE A 409 23.91 12.70 1.90
N LEU A 410 24.74 11.67 1.67
CA LEU A 410 24.73 10.41 2.43
C LEU A 410 24.81 10.63 3.95
N HIS A 411 25.61 11.61 4.39
CA HIS A 411 25.75 11.97 5.81
C HIS A 411 24.43 12.41 6.47
N ARG A 412 23.47 12.93 5.68
CA ARG A 412 22.14 13.33 6.17
C ARG A 412 21.19 12.14 6.30
N LEU A 413 21.50 11.02 5.66
CA LEU A 413 20.70 9.80 5.72
C LEU A 413 20.95 8.99 6.98
N ALA A 414 22.03 9.27 7.74
CA ALA A 414 22.42 8.48 8.91
C ALA A 414 21.26 8.18 9.90
N PRO A 415 20.41 9.15 10.30
CA PRO A 415 19.29 8.86 11.21
C PRO A 415 18.19 8.02 10.55
N ALA A 416 18.07 8.07 9.21
CA ALA A 416 17.15 7.20 8.48
C ALA A 416 17.70 5.77 8.33
N LEU A 417 19.03 5.61 8.33
CA LEU A 417 19.66 4.29 8.31
C LEU A 417 19.52 3.55 9.66
N GLU A 418 19.22 4.24 10.76
CA GLU A 418 18.90 3.61 12.06
C GLU A 418 17.70 2.66 11.98
N VAL A 419 16.83 2.84 10.97
CA VAL A 419 15.72 1.93 10.70
C VAL A 419 16.20 0.50 10.41
N PHE A 420 17.45 0.35 9.97
CA PHE A 420 18.09 -0.92 9.67
C PHE A 420 18.74 -1.59 10.89
N GLU A 421 18.72 -0.97 12.07
CA GLU A 421 19.29 -1.59 13.27
C GLU A 421 18.56 -2.90 13.65
N GLU A 422 17.26 -2.99 13.36
CA GLU A 422 16.42 -4.16 13.66
C GLU A 422 16.16 -5.08 12.46
N HIS A 423 16.65 -4.76 11.25
CA HIS A 423 16.25 -5.42 10.00
C HIS A 423 17.41 -5.59 9.01
N LYS A 424 17.41 -6.70 8.28
CA LYS A 424 18.48 -7.00 7.32
C LYS A 424 18.31 -6.20 6.03
N ILE A 425 19.36 -5.51 5.62
CA ILE A 425 19.50 -5.04 4.24
C ILE A 425 20.15 -6.17 3.44
N TYR A 426 19.46 -6.66 2.42
CA TYR A 426 19.99 -7.71 1.54
C TYR A 426 21.00 -7.17 0.54
N MET A 427 20.75 -5.98 0.02
CA MET A 427 21.62 -5.34 -0.96
C MET A 427 21.52 -3.82 -0.86
N VAL A 428 22.66 -3.15 -1.03
CA VAL A 428 22.72 -1.72 -1.33
C VAL A 428 23.28 -1.59 -2.74
N SER A 429 22.55 -0.91 -3.61
CA SER A 429 23.00 -0.63 -4.98
C SER A 429 22.98 0.87 -5.21
N GLN A 430 24.07 1.40 -5.75
CA GLN A 430 24.21 2.81 -6.02
C GLN A 430 24.56 3.02 -7.49
N ALA A 431 23.80 3.86 -8.19
CA ALA A 431 24.11 4.15 -9.57
C ALA A 431 25.44 4.93 -9.72
N ALA A 432 26.16 4.61 -10.79
CA ALA A 432 27.37 5.34 -11.18
C ALA A 432 27.07 6.80 -11.55
N SER A 433 25.83 7.08 -11.99
CA SER A 433 25.32 8.42 -12.32
C SER A 433 25.11 9.33 -11.10
N ASP A 434 25.22 8.80 -9.88
CA ASP A 434 24.93 9.51 -8.62
C ASP A 434 23.51 10.08 -8.51
N LEU A 435 22.59 9.51 -9.31
CA LEU A 435 21.18 9.90 -9.34
C LEU A 435 20.30 9.04 -8.44
N ASN A 436 20.76 7.84 -8.07
CA ASN A 436 20.00 6.93 -7.23
C ASN A 436 20.85 6.22 -6.18
N LEU A 437 20.20 5.86 -5.07
CA LEU A 437 20.69 4.95 -4.05
C LEU A 437 19.55 4.03 -3.62
N THR A 438 19.73 2.73 -3.81
CA THR A 438 18.68 1.73 -3.61
C THR A 438 19.05 0.74 -2.51
N PHE A 439 18.10 0.47 -1.62
CA PHE A 439 18.20 -0.53 -0.56
C PHE A 439 17.20 -1.65 -0.85
N VAL A 440 17.67 -2.90 -0.86
CA VAL A 440 16.80 -4.07 -0.94
C VAL A 440 16.59 -4.64 0.46
N VAL A 441 15.34 -4.71 0.87
CA VAL A 441 14.87 -5.09 2.21
C VAL A 441 13.76 -6.12 2.11
N ASP A 442 13.35 -6.69 3.24
CA ASP A 442 12.11 -7.45 3.32
C ASP A 442 10.92 -6.59 2.88
N GLU A 443 10.00 -7.16 2.12
CA GLU A 443 8.87 -6.42 1.52
C GLU A 443 8.02 -5.68 2.57
N ASP A 444 7.84 -6.26 3.75
CA ASP A 444 7.04 -5.68 4.84
C ASP A 444 7.67 -4.43 5.50
N GLN A 445 8.94 -4.13 5.21
CA GLN A 445 9.63 -2.95 5.72
C GLN A 445 9.54 -1.75 4.78
N ALA A 446 9.17 -1.96 3.52
CA ALA A 446 9.21 -0.92 2.47
C ALA A 446 8.45 0.35 2.88
N ASP A 447 7.17 0.21 3.25
CA ASP A 447 6.30 1.33 3.60
C ASP A 447 6.84 2.14 4.79
N ARG A 448 7.34 1.45 5.81
CA ARG A 448 7.89 2.10 7.03
C ARG A 448 9.14 2.90 6.67
N LEU A 449 10.02 2.31 5.86
CA LEU A 449 11.26 2.93 5.43
C LEU A 449 10.99 4.15 4.54
N VAL A 450 10.09 4.02 3.56
CA VAL A 450 9.66 5.13 2.69
C VAL A 450 9.11 6.28 3.53
N ARG A 451 8.20 6.01 4.48
CA ARG A 451 7.62 7.06 5.35
C ARG A 451 8.67 7.77 6.20
N LYS A 452 9.60 7.01 6.81
CA LYS A 452 10.65 7.60 7.65
C LYS A 452 11.64 8.43 6.81
N LEU A 453 12.13 7.88 5.70
CA LEU A 453 13.01 8.60 4.77
C LEU A 453 12.31 9.86 4.24
N HIS A 454 11.02 9.75 3.90
CA HIS A 454 10.25 10.88 3.39
C HIS A 454 10.09 11.98 4.42
N SER A 455 9.69 11.60 5.65
CA SER A 455 9.58 12.52 6.77
C SER A 455 10.91 13.15 7.18
N LEU A 456 12.05 12.55 6.85
CA LEU A 456 13.36 13.12 7.20
C LEU A 456 13.85 14.08 6.10
N LEU A 457 13.56 13.77 4.83
CA LEU A 457 14.09 14.49 3.67
C LEU A 457 13.17 15.59 3.12
N PHE A 458 11.86 15.47 3.28
CA PHE A 458 10.86 16.34 2.63
C PHE A 458 9.96 17.11 3.59
N ARG A 459 10.02 16.78 4.89
CA ARG A 459 9.13 17.34 5.91
C ARG A 459 9.27 18.85 6.11
N GLU A 460 10.49 19.38 6.14
CA GLU A 460 10.72 20.82 6.30
C GLU A 460 10.68 21.60 4.99
N ARG A 461 10.50 20.91 3.85
CA ARG A 461 10.47 21.58 2.55
C ARG A 461 9.14 22.31 2.40
N THR A 462 9.20 23.59 2.12
CA THR A 462 8.04 24.42 1.76
C THR A 462 7.77 24.33 0.26
N THR A 463 6.63 24.86 -0.17
CA THR A 463 6.36 25.03 -1.59
C THR A 463 7.35 26.04 -2.19
N ASP A 464 8.04 25.63 -3.24
CA ASP A 464 9.01 26.44 -3.99
C ASP A 464 8.93 26.13 -5.49
N GLU A 465 9.94 26.51 -6.27
CA GLU A 465 9.97 26.26 -7.72
C GLU A 465 10.08 24.76 -8.07
N MET A 466 10.60 23.91 -7.18
CA MET A 466 10.71 22.46 -7.37
C MET A 466 9.56 21.69 -6.72
N PHE A 467 9.19 22.04 -5.48
CA PHE A 467 8.19 21.31 -4.70
C PHE A 467 6.89 22.09 -4.67
N GLY A 468 5.83 21.47 -5.19
CA GLY A 468 4.47 21.98 -5.16
C GLY A 468 3.74 21.68 -3.83
N PRO A 469 2.41 21.81 -3.84
CA PRO A 469 1.57 21.37 -2.74
C PRO A 469 1.69 19.85 -2.51
N THR A 470 1.38 19.44 -1.30
CA THR A 470 1.25 18.03 -0.90
C THR A 470 0.02 17.40 -1.53
N TRP A 471 0.01 16.07 -1.64
CA TRP A 471 -1.18 15.33 -2.06
C TRP A 471 -2.40 15.65 -1.19
N GLN A 472 -2.18 15.78 0.12
CA GLN A 472 -3.23 16.16 1.05
C GLN A 472 -3.79 17.57 0.80
N GLU A 473 -2.96 18.53 0.39
CA GLU A 473 -3.42 19.88 0.02
C GLU A 473 -4.17 19.89 -1.32
N LEU A 474 -3.84 18.99 -2.26
CA LEU A 474 -4.46 18.92 -3.59
C LEU A 474 -5.78 18.14 -3.61
N PHE A 475 -5.83 17.00 -2.93
CA PHE A 475 -6.93 16.02 -3.02
C PHE A 475 -7.42 15.53 -1.66
N GLY A 476 -6.91 16.10 -0.57
CA GLY A 476 -7.59 15.93 0.71
C GLY A 476 -9.02 16.43 0.53
N ALA A 477 -10.00 15.58 0.84
CA ALA A 477 -11.38 16.04 0.90
C ALA A 477 -11.44 17.32 1.76
N GLU A 478 -12.25 18.31 1.34
CA GLU A 478 -12.85 19.19 2.34
C GLU A 478 -13.40 18.27 3.42
N GLU A 479 -12.96 18.48 4.66
CA GLU A 479 -13.22 17.58 5.79
C GLU A 479 -14.70 17.15 5.82
N GLU A 480 -15.02 15.98 5.25
CA GLU A 480 -16.20 15.24 5.67
C GLU A 480 -16.03 15.06 7.17
N ALA A 481 -17.05 15.52 7.92
CA ALA A 481 -16.96 15.75 9.36
C ALA A 481 -16.16 14.63 10.05
N PRO A 482 -15.08 14.97 10.76
CA PRO A 482 -14.12 13.98 11.23
C PRO A 482 -14.83 12.89 12.03
N VAL A 483 -14.36 11.64 12.02
CA VAL A 483 -14.83 10.57 12.94
C VAL A 483 -14.84 11.03 14.42
N PHE A 484 -14.12 12.10 14.75
CA PHE A 484 -14.11 12.76 16.06
C PHE A 484 -15.13 13.90 16.23
N ALA A 485 -15.92 14.27 15.23
CA ALA A 485 -16.99 15.26 15.32
C ALA A 485 -18.08 14.83 16.32
N THR A 486 -18.29 13.52 16.44
CA THR A 486 -19.24 12.92 17.40
C THR A 486 -18.55 12.33 18.63
N ALA A 487 -17.27 12.65 18.88
CA ALA A 487 -16.56 12.10 20.03
C ALA A 487 -17.11 12.62 21.36
N TRP A 488 -17.27 11.74 22.35
CA TRP A 488 -17.87 12.04 23.66
C TRP A 488 -17.18 13.22 24.37
N TRP A 489 -15.85 13.33 24.22
CA TRP A 489 -15.05 14.36 24.89
C TRP A 489 -15.29 15.76 24.33
N ARG A 490 -15.88 15.91 23.14
CA ARG A 490 -16.35 17.21 22.63
C ARG A 490 -17.53 17.72 23.45
N ALA A 491 -18.49 16.85 23.73
CA ALA A 491 -19.67 17.19 24.53
C ALA A 491 -19.33 17.46 26.01
N ARG A 492 -18.23 16.87 26.51
CA ARG A 492 -17.72 17.06 27.88
C ARG A 492 -16.53 18.01 27.97
N ARG A 493 -16.31 18.88 26.98
CA ARG A 493 -15.13 19.76 26.90
C ARG A 493 -14.90 20.57 28.19
N ASP A 494 -15.92 21.23 28.71
CA ASP A 494 -15.78 22.10 29.89
C ASP A 494 -15.44 21.33 31.17
N GLU A 495 -16.00 20.12 31.33
CA GLU A 495 -15.68 19.20 32.43
C GLU A 495 -14.22 18.75 32.35
N LEU A 496 -13.75 18.37 31.16
CA LEU A 496 -12.37 17.94 30.93
C LEU A 496 -11.36 19.08 31.14
N LEU A 497 -11.67 20.30 30.68
CA LEU A 497 -10.82 21.47 30.93
C LEU A 497 -10.73 21.80 32.43
N SER A 498 -11.87 21.72 33.15
CA SER A 498 -11.90 21.93 34.60
C SER A 498 -11.07 20.88 35.35
N LEU A 499 -11.11 19.62 34.90
CA LEU A 499 -10.31 18.55 35.46
C LEU A 499 -8.80 18.77 35.21
N ALA A 500 -8.42 19.09 33.97
CA ALA A 500 -7.02 19.36 33.61
C ALA A 500 -6.41 20.55 34.39
N ALA A 501 -7.22 21.53 34.76
CA ALA A 501 -6.77 22.66 35.58
C ALA A 501 -6.40 22.27 37.02
N VAL A 502 -6.95 21.17 37.53
CA VAL A 502 -6.69 20.64 38.88
C VAL A 502 -5.63 19.54 38.83
N GLU A 503 -5.66 18.71 37.80
CA GLU A 503 -4.87 17.49 37.69
C GLU A 503 -4.39 17.29 36.25
N SER A 504 -3.08 17.43 36.02
CA SER A 504 -2.44 17.20 34.74
C SER A 504 -1.01 16.66 34.93
N PRO A 505 -0.56 15.68 34.12
CA PRO A 505 -1.32 14.96 33.11
C PRO A 505 -2.25 13.88 33.72
N VAL A 506 -3.43 13.68 33.11
CA VAL A 506 -4.45 12.74 33.62
C VAL A 506 -5.15 11.97 32.49
N TYR A 507 -5.26 10.66 32.65
CA TYR A 507 -6.13 9.82 31.83
C TYR A 507 -7.58 9.97 32.29
N VAL A 508 -8.51 10.14 31.35
CA VAL A 508 -9.93 10.26 31.64
C VAL A 508 -10.71 9.19 30.88
N TYR A 509 -11.54 8.43 31.59
CA TYR A 509 -12.36 7.35 31.03
C TYR A 509 -13.86 7.69 31.12
N ASP A 510 -14.58 7.54 30.01
CA ASP A 510 -16.02 7.82 29.91
C ASP A 510 -16.84 6.53 29.99
N ALA A 511 -17.67 6.39 31.05
CA ALA A 511 -18.48 5.20 31.27
C ALA A 511 -19.51 4.91 30.15
N PRO A 512 -20.27 5.90 29.62
CA PRO A 512 -21.17 5.67 28.50
C PRO A 512 -20.48 5.11 27.25
N SER A 513 -19.28 5.59 26.92
CA SER A 513 -18.49 5.08 25.80
C SER A 513 -18.09 3.62 25.97
N LEU A 514 -17.71 3.22 27.20
CA LEU A 514 -17.44 1.81 27.52
C LEU A 514 -18.69 0.95 27.31
N GLN A 515 -19.85 1.42 27.78
CA GLN A 515 -21.11 0.70 27.63
C GLN A 515 -21.48 0.54 26.15
N SER A 516 -21.31 1.59 25.34
CA SER A 516 -21.59 1.53 23.90
C SER A 516 -20.73 0.49 23.18
N SER A 517 -19.44 0.39 23.52
CA SER A 517 -18.56 -0.65 22.94
C SER A 517 -18.93 -2.06 23.38
N VAL A 518 -19.42 -2.22 24.62
CA VAL A 518 -19.95 -3.48 25.13
C VAL A 518 -21.22 -3.88 24.39
N ASP A 519 -22.20 -2.98 24.28
CA ASP A 519 -23.47 -3.24 23.60
C ASP A 519 -23.23 -3.63 22.15
N SER A 520 -22.29 -2.96 21.48
CA SER A 520 -21.89 -3.29 20.12
C SER A 520 -21.25 -4.68 20.00
N LEU A 521 -20.47 -5.15 20.98
CA LEU A 521 -19.92 -6.51 20.91
C LEU A 521 -20.96 -7.58 21.25
N LEU A 522 -21.82 -7.31 22.22
CA LEU A 522 -22.87 -8.23 22.64
C LEU A 522 -23.99 -8.36 21.60
N SER A 523 -24.10 -7.43 20.63
CA SER A 523 -25.00 -7.58 19.49
C SER A 523 -24.56 -8.62 18.46
N ILE A 524 -23.36 -9.21 18.59
CA ILE A 524 -22.87 -10.29 17.73
C ILE A 524 -23.48 -11.62 18.21
N GLU A 525 -24.72 -11.89 17.84
CA GLU A 525 -25.50 -13.06 18.32
C GLU A 525 -24.78 -14.42 18.26
N PRO A 526 -23.96 -14.74 17.22
CA PRO A 526 -23.26 -16.03 17.16
C PRO A 526 -22.18 -16.22 18.23
N VAL A 527 -21.70 -15.15 18.88
CA VAL A 527 -20.65 -15.18 19.90
C VAL A 527 -21.26 -15.53 21.25
N ASN A 528 -20.79 -16.63 21.84
CA ASN A 528 -21.31 -17.18 23.09
C ASN A 528 -20.70 -16.51 24.33
N GLN A 529 -19.44 -16.08 24.24
CA GLN A 529 -18.76 -15.45 25.37
C GLN A 529 -17.72 -14.42 24.89
N VAL A 530 -17.66 -13.29 25.59
CA VAL A 530 -16.67 -12.25 25.37
C VAL A 530 -15.80 -12.13 26.62
N PHE A 531 -14.48 -12.25 26.44
CA PHE A 531 -13.50 -12.04 27.50
C PHE A 531 -12.78 -10.71 27.27
N TYR A 532 -12.82 -9.82 28.25
CA TYR A 532 -12.02 -8.61 28.21
C TYR A 532 -10.56 -8.92 28.52
N ALA A 533 -9.65 -8.59 27.60
CA ALA A 533 -8.21 -8.72 27.82
C ALA A 533 -7.70 -7.66 28.80
N VAL A 534 -7.45 -8.05 30.05
CA VAL A 534 -7.20 -7.14 31.19
C VAL A 534 -5.97 -6.25 30.97
N LYS A 535 -4.93 -6.76 30.32
CA LYS A 535 -3.73 -6.01 29.91
C LYS A 535 -4.00 -4.73 29.11
N ALA A 536 -5.16 -4.66 28.43
CA ALA A 536 -5.54 -3.46 27.69
C ALA A 536 -5.75 -2.27 28.63
N ASN A 537 -6.47 -2.46 29.74
CA ASN A 537 -6.60 -1.51 30.83
C ASN A 537 -7.15 -2.20 32.11
N PRO A 538 -6.32 -2.38 33.17
CA PRO A 538 -6.74 -3.05 34.39
C PRO A 538 -7.48 -2.14 35.39
N HIS A 539 -7.90 -0.93 35.01
CA HIS A 539 -8.49 0.04 35.94
C HIS A 539 -9.76 -0.54 36.63
N PRO A 540 -9.87 -0.52 37.99
CA PRO A 540 -10.94 -1.20 38.72
C PRO A 540 -12.37 -0.81 38.30
N GLU A 541 -12.62 0.47 38.03
CA GLU A 541 -13.96 0.92 37.63
C GLU A 541 -14.33 0.45 36.22
N ILE A 542 -13.36 0.32 35.31
CA ILE A 542 -13.58 -0.23 33.96
C ILE A 542 -13.95 -1.71 34.08
N LEU A 543 -13.18 -2.47 34.88
CA LEU A 543 -13.45 -3.88 35.11
C LEU A 543 -14.83 -4.10 35.77
N LYS A 544 -15.26 -3.22 36.69
CA LYS A 544 -16.60 -3.30 37.31
C LYS A 544 -17.71 -3.11 36.30
N GLN A 545 -17.56 -2.20 35.33
CA GLN A 545 -18.54 -2.02 34.25
C GLN A 545 -18.65 -3.28 33.40
N PHE A 546 -17.52 -3.84 32.95
CA PHE A 546 -17.53 -5.07 32.15
C PHE A 546 -18.04 -6.28 32.93
N TYR A 547 -17.73 -6.38 34.22
CA TYR A 547 -18.29 -7.42 35.09
C TYR A 547 -19.83 -7.34 35.16
N ALA A 548 -20.37 -6.12 35.34
CA ALA A 548 -21.81 -5.86 35.41
C ALA A 548 -22.52 -6.17 34.09
N ALA A 549 -21.86 -5.91 32.96
CA ALA A 549 -22.36 -6.26 31.63
C ALA A 549 -22.22 -7.75 31.26
N GLY A 550 -21.64 -8.57 32.14
CA GLY A 550 -21.60 -10.03 31.96
C GLY A 550 -20.35 -10.58 31.29
N LEU A 551 -19.37 -9.74 30.91
CA LEU A 551 -18.15 -10.17 30.23
C LEU A 551 -17.26 -11.06 31.13
N GLY A 552 -16.54 -12.01 30.53
CA GLY A 552 -15.42 -12.69 31.16
C GLY A 552 -14.16 -11.84 31.18
N PHE A 553 -13.10 -12.32 31.85
CA PHE A 553 -11.79 -11.68 31.88
C PHE A 553 -10.71 -12.64 31.37
N GLU A 554 -9.94 -12.17 30.40
CA GLU A 554 -8.71 -12.82 29.93
C GLU A 554 -7.52 -12.20 30.65
N CYS A 555 -6.74 -13.05 31.31
CA CYS A 555 -5.56 -12.70 32.09
C CYS A 555 -4.33 -13.37 31.47
N VAL A 556 -3.21 -12.66 31.40
CA VAL A 556 -1.93 -13.18 30.89
C VAL A 556 -0.86 -13.33 31.96
N SER A 557 -1.14 -12.90 33.20
CA SER A 557 -0.21 -13.02 34.33
C SER A 557 -0.92 -13.30 35.67
N PRO A 558 -0.19 -13.85 36.67
CA PRO A 558 -0.68 -14.01 38.04
C PRO A 558 -1.25 -12.73 38.66
N GLY A 559 -0.60 -11.58 38.44
CA GLY A 559 -1.05 -10.31 38.98
C GLY A 559 -2.41 -9.89 38.42
N GLU A 560 -2.70 -10.20 37.16
CA GLU A 560 -4.02 -9.95 36.58
C GLU A 560 -5.09 -10.89 37.16
N LEU A 561 -4.77 -12.18 37.38
CA LEU A 561 -5.67 -13.12 38.04
C LEU A 561 -6.02 -12.67 39.46
N GLU A 562 -5.01 -12.30 40.25
CA GLU A 562 -5.18 -11.79 41.61
C GLU A 562 -6.02 -10.51 41.64
N HIS A 563 -5.76 -9.59 40.72
CA HIS A 563 -6.50 -8.33 40.62
C HIS A 563 -7.98 -8.56 40.29
N VAL A 564 -8.28 -9.39 39.28
CA VAL A 564 -9.66 -9.75 38.92
C VAL A 564 -10.36 -10.49 40.07
N ARG A 565 -9.67 -11.43 40.73
CA ARG A 565 -10.23 -12.20 41.86
C ARG A 565 -10.47 -11.34 43.10
N GLY A 566 -9.58 -10.38 43.38
CA GLY A 566 -9.75 -9.42 44.46
C GLY A 566 -10.98 -8.52 44.26
N LEU A 567 -11.22 -8.08 43.03
CA LEU A 567 -12.40 -7.27 42.68
C LEU A 567 -13.68 -8.11 42.62
N PHE A 568 -13.60 -9.34 42.13
CA PHE A 568 -14.75 -10.22 41.90
C PHE A 568 -14.56 -11.62 42.53
N PRO A 569 -14.63 -11.76 43.86
CA PRO A 569 -14.45 -13.06 44.53
C PRO A 569 -15.47 -14.12 44.12
N LYS A 570 -16.65 -13.67 43.65
CA LYS A 570 -17.76 -14.53 43.20
C LYS A 570 -17.79 -14.74 41.68
N LEU A 571 -16.74 -14.35 40.94
CA LEU A 571 -16.67 -14.60 39.50
C LEU A 571 -16.70 -16.12 39.25
N GLY A 572 -17.69 -16.57 38.49
CA GLY A 572 -17.81 -17.99 38.14
C GLY A 572 -16.57 -18.49 37.39
N ALA A 573 -16.18 -19.74 37.62
CA ALA A 573 -15.02 -20.37 36.97
C ALA A 573 -15.06 -20.22 35.43
N GLY A 574 -16.25 -20.29 34.82
CA GLY A 574 -16.42 -20.15 33.37
C GLY A 574 -16.27 -18.73 32.79
N ARG A 575 -15.96 -17.72 33.61
CA ARG A 575 -15.75 -16.31 33.19
C ARG A 575 -14.31 -15.85 33.39
N LEU A 576 -13.38 -16.77 33.67
CA LEU A 576 -11.97 -16.48 33.85
C LEU A 576 -11.14 -17.31 32.87
N LEU A 577 -10.39 -16.63 32.01
CA LEU A 577 -9.50 -17.23 31.02
C LEU A 577 -8.06 -16.80 31.33
N PHE A 578 -7.14 -17.76 31.31
CA PHE A 578 -5.72 -17.53 31.58
C PHE A 578 -4.88 -17.99 30.39
N THR A 579 -4.20 -17.05 29.73
CA THR A 579 -3.42 -17.30 28.50
C THR A 579 -1.95 -16.89 28.71
N PRO A 580 -1.20 -17.65 29.53
CA PRO A 580 0.21 -17.38 29.78
C PRO A 580 1.06 -17.67 28.53
N ASN A 581 2.15 -16.92 28.34
CA ASN A 581 3.12 -17.18 27.27
C ASN A 581 4.54 -17.22 27.83
N PHE A 582 5.29 -18.31 27.54
CA PHE A 582 6.62 -18.60 28.09
C PHE A 582 6.68 -18.47 29.62
N ALA A 583 5.58 -18.77 30.30
CA ALA A 583 5.47 -18.67 31.75
C ALA A 583 6.10 -19.87 32.47
N PRO A 584 6.58 -19.70 33.72
CA PRO A 584 7.07 -20.79 34.53
C PRO A 584 5.92 -21.69 35.04
N GLU A 585 6.27 -22.91 35.44
CA GLU A 585 5.35 -23.95 35.94
C GLU A 585 4.33 -23.43 36.97
N GLN A 586 4.78 -22.58 37.89
CA GLN A 586 3.94 -22.08 38.99
C GLN A 586 2.74 -21.26 38.49
N GLU A 587 2.86 -20.56 37.36
CA GLU A 587 1.76 -19.77 36.83
C GLU A 587 0.63 -20.66 36.29
N TYR A 588 0.96 -21.79 35.67
CA TYR A 588 -0.02 -22.77 35.20
C TYR A 588 -0.77 -23.40 36.39
N ARG A 589 -0.05 -23.79 37.45
CA ARG A 589 -0.67 -24.30 38.69
C ARG A 589 -1.64 -23.28 39.27
N LEU A 590 -1.21 -22.03 39.37
CA LEU A 590 -2.01 -20.94 39.89
C LEU A 590 -3.27 -20.69 39.06
N GLY A 591 -3.16 -20.72 37.73
CA GLY A 591 -4.31 -20.60 36.82
C GLY A 591 -5.39 -21.66 37.09
N PHE A 592 -4.98 -22.92 37.27
CA PHE A 592 -5.90 -24.00 37.63
C PHE A 592 -6.46 -23.88 39.05
N GLU A 593 -5.67 -23.42 40.03
CA GLU A 593 -6.12 -23.17 41.40
C GLU A 593 -7.20 -22.08 41.47
N TYR A 594 -7.07 -21.02 40.66
CA TYR A 594 -8.09 -20.00 40.50
C TYR A 594 -9.30 -20.46 39.67
N GLY A 595 -9.32 -21.72 39.21
CA GLY A 595 -10.40 -22.28 38.41
C GLY A 595 -10.59 -21.60 37.07
N ALA A 596 -9.52 -21.03 36.48
CA ALA A 596 -9.56 -20.44 35.15
C ALA A 596 -9.53 -21.53 34.07
N TYR A 597 -10.08 -21.20 32.89
CA TYR A 597 -9.70 -21.90 31.67
C TYR A 597 -8.25 -21.57 31.35
N VAL A 598 -7.38 -22.58 31.25
CA VAL A 598 -5.95 -22.37 30.96
C VAL A 598 -5.66 -22.68 29.50
N THR A 599 -5.08 -21.72 28.80
CA THR A 599 -4.65 -21.86 27.41
C THR A 599 -3.18 -22.28 27.34
N LEU A 600 -2.91 -23.37 26.65
CA LEU A 600 -1.57 -23.82 26.31
C LEU A 600 -1.08 -23.08 25.05
N ASP A 601 -0.02 -22.28 25.20
CA ASP A 601 0.54 -21.49 24.09
C ASP A 601 1.62 -22.25 23.29
N ASN A 602 2.29 -23.24 23.89
CA ASN A 602 3.28 -24.09 23.20
C ASN A 602 3.39 -25.47 23.87
N MET A 603 4.15 -26.40 23.28
CA MET A 603 4.27 -27.79 23.78
C MET A 603 5.11 -27.93 25.06
N HIS A 604 5.96 -26.97 25.42
CA HIS A 604 6.94 -27.14 26.49
C HIS A 604 6.32 -27.45 27.87
N PRO A 605 5.26 -26.75 28.34
CA PRO A 605 4.68 -27.01 29.65
C PRO A 605 4.17 -28.44 29.83
N VAL A 606 3.50 -28.99 28.81
CA VAL A 606 2.94 -30.35 28.87
C VAL A 606 4.00 -31.43 28.73
N GLU A 607 5.09 -31.14 28.02
CA GLU A 607 6.24 -32.05 27.91
C GLU A 607 7.07 -32.10 29.19
N ARG A 608 7.20 -30.96 29.87
CA ARG A 608 8.13 -30.83 30.99
C ARG A 608 7.48 -30.95 32.36
N TRP A 609 6.21 -30.59 32.48
CA TRP A 609 5.44 -30.59 33.72
C TRP A 609 4.10 -31.34 33.57
N PRO A 610 4.10 -32.59 33.07
CA PRO A 610 2.87 -33.32 32.78
C PRO A 610 1.93 -33.46 33.99
N GLU A 611 2.46 -33.55 35.20
CA GLU A 611 1.69 -33.63 36.44
C GLU A 611 0.86 -32.38 36.76
N VAL A 612 1.19 -31.22 36.18
CA VAL A 612 0.38 -30.00 36.29
C VAL A 612 -0.93 -30.14 35.50
N PHE A 613 -0.87 -30.83 34.37
CA PHE A 613 -1.96 -30.91 33.39
C PHE A 613 -2.81 -32.18 33.53
N ALA A 614 -2.28 -33.24 34.15
CA ALA A 614 -3.00 -34.50 34.34
C ALA A 614 -4.41 -34.30 34.94
N GLY A 615 -5.44 -34.82 34.26
CA GLY A 615 -6.84 -34.70 34.67
C GLY A 615 -7.46 -33.32 34.49
N LYS A 616 -6.77 -32.37 33.82
CA LYS A 616 -7.28 -31.02 33.56
C LYS A 616 -7.92 -30.89 32.18
N GLU A 617 -8.75 -29.86 32.02
CA GLU A 617 -9.24 -29.38 30.73
C GLU A 617 -8.44 -28.13 30.34
N VAL A 618 -7.99 -28.05 29.09
CA VAL A 618 -7.20 -26.93 28.58
C VAL A 618 -7.71 -26.44 27.22
N LEU A 619 -7.45 -25.17 26.93
CA LEU A 619 -7.49 -24.65 25.58
C LEU A 619 -6.09 -24.75 24.95
N VAL A 620 -6.01 -24.80 23.63
CA VAL A 620 -4.73 -24.77 22.92
C VAL A 620 -4.73 -23.61 21.94
N ARG A 621 -3.72 -22.75 22.03
CA ARG A 621 -3.50 -21.73 21.02
C ARG A 621 -2.78 -22.33 19.83
N ILE A 622 -3.33 -22.14 18.64
CA ILE A 622 -2.77 -22.60 17.37
C ILE A 622 -2.29 -21.39 16.56
N ASP A 623 -1.11 -21.49 15.98
CA ASP A 623 -0.64 -20.54 14.97
C ASP A 623 -1.22 -20.90 13.59
N PRO A 624 -2.06 -20.05 12.97
CA PRO A 624 -2.59 -20.29 11.63
C PRO A 624 -1.55 -20.12 10.51
N GLY A 625 -0.32 -19.72 10.81
CA GLY A 625 0.77 -19.57 9.84
C GLY A 625 0.69 -18.31 8.97
N GLN A 626 -0.41 -17.55 9.05
CA GLN A 626 -0.60 -16.24 8.43
C GLN A 626 -1.15 -15.24 9.47
N GLY A 627 -0.44 -14.13 9.68
CA GLY A 627 -0.85 -13.06 10.61
C GLY A 627 -1.36 -11.82 9.90
N TYR A 628 -2.43 -11.21 10.43
CA TYR A 628 -3.05 -10.00 9.91
C TYR A 628 -2.82 -8.83 10.88
N GLY A 629 -2.22 -7.73 10.40
CA GLY A 629 -1.96 -6.55 11.24
C GLY A 629 -1.03 -5.55 10.57
N HIS A 630 -1.16 -4.27 10.94
CA HIS A 630 -0.45 -3.13 10.33
C HIS A 630 1.03 -3.01 10.75
N HIS A 631 1.55 -3.85 11.65
CA HIS A 631 2.95 -3.83 12.12
C HIS A 631 3.44 -5.20 12.65
N LYS A 632 4.74 -5.49 12.60
CA LYS A 632 5.36 -6.75 13.10
C LYS A 632 5.07 -7.06 14.59
N TYR A 633 4.92 -6.03 15.43
CA TYR A 633 4.62 -6.16 16.87
C TYR A 633 3.13 -6.45 17.18
N VAL A 634 2.26 -6.38 16.17
CA VAL A 634 0.81 -6.67 16.30
C VAL A 634 0.37 -7.86 15.43
N ARG A 635 1.30 -8.54 14.74
CA ARG A 635 1.08 -9.81 14.05
C ARG A 635 1.45 -10.94 15.00
N THR A 636 0.49 -11.76 15.39
CA THR A 636 0.66 -12.82 16.40
C THR A 636 0.57 -14.23 15.82
N ALA A 637 0.72 -14.36 14.51
CA ALA A 637 0.68 -15.61 13.74
C ALA A 637 1.72 -15.58 12.60
N GLY A 638 2.24 -16.73 12.21
CA GLY A 638 3.28 -16.92 11.17
C GLY A 638 4.56 -17.60 11.69
N PRO A 639 5.43 -18.12 10.81
CA PRO A 639 6.60 -18.94 11.18
C PRO A 639 7.68 -18.25 12.04
N GLN A 640 7.59 -16.93 12.22
CA GLN A 640 8.44 -16.15 13.13
C GLN A 640 7.69 -15.69 14.41
N SER A 641 6.43 -16.10 14.57
CA SER A 641 5.64 -15.85 15.76
C SER A 641 6.14 -16.71 16.91
N LYS A 642 6.31 -16.10 18.09
CA LYS A 642 6.61 -16.83 19.33
C LYS A 642 5.37 -17.45 19.98
N PHE A 643 4.22 -17.39 19.31
CA PHE A 643 2.93 -17.68 19.92
C PHE A 643 2.24 -18.85 19.24
N GLY A 644 1.65 -19.74 20.04
CA GLY A 644 0.83 -20.84 19.54
C GLY A 644 1.63 -22.07 19.13
N VAL A 645 0.97 -23.23 19.22
CA VAL A 645 1.43 -24.50 18.69
C VAL A 645 1.26 -24.48 17.17
N SER A 646 2.27 -24.93 16.43
CA SER A 646 2.20 -24.99 14.97
C SER A 646 1.29 -26.13 14.49
N PRO A 647 0.69 -26.04 13.28
CA PRO A 647 -0.17 -27.11 12.76
C PRO A 647 0.55 -28.47 12.66
N GLY A 648 1.86 -28.47 12.39
CA GLY A 648 2.67 -29.70 12.33
C GLY A 648 2.87 -30.39 13.68
N GLU A 649 2.63 -29.70 14.79
CA GLU A 649 2.79 -30.23 16.14
C GLU A 649 1.49 -30.84 16.70
N LEU A 650 0.34 -30.61 16.06
CA LEU A 650 -0.97 -31.04 16.57
C LEU A 650 -1.08 -32.57 16.73
N ALA A 651 -0.53 -33.35 15.80
CA ALA A 651 -0.51 -34.80 15.90
C ALA A 651 0.28 -35.29 17.12
N ARG A 652 1.41 -34.64 17.43
CA ARG A 652 2.23 -34.94 18.61
C ARG A 652 1.51 -34.52 19.89
N LEU A 653 0.87 -33.34 19.87
CA LEU A 653 0.10 -32.84 21.00
C LEU A 653 -1.04 -33.77 21.38
N LYS A 654 -1.74 -34.35 20.40
CA LYS A 654 -2.79 -35.36 20.61
C LYS A 654 -2.27 -36.58 21.38
N VAL A 655 -1.15 -37.16 20.93
CA VAL A 655 -0.51 -38.30 21.61
C VAL A 655 -0.13 -37.94 23.05
N LEU A 656 0.41 -36.74 23.25
CA LEU A 656 0.81 -36.29 24.58
C LEU A 656 -0.39 -36.06 25.50
N ALA A 657 -1.49 -35.54 24.99
CA ALA A 657 -2.74 -35.38 25.74
C ALA A 657 -3.27 -36.72 26.27
N GLU A 658 -3.24 -37.77 25.44
CA GLU A 658 -3.62 -39.13 25.83
C GLU A 658 -2.66 -39.72 26.88
N GLN A 659 -1.35 -39.52 26.71
CA GLN A 659 -0.33 -40.05 27.63
C GLN A 659 -0.35 -39.39 29.00
N VAL A 660 -0.53 -38.07 29.05
CA VAL A 660 -0.57 -37.29 30.29
C VAL A 660 -1.96 -37.34 30.94
N GLY A 661 -3.01 -37.58 30.14
CA GLY A 661 -4.39 -37.69 30.63
C GLY A 661 -5.07 -36.34 30.82
N PHE A 662 -4.80 -35.35 29.96
CA PHE A 662 -5.52 -34.07 29.94
C PHE A 662 -6.42 -33.97 28.71
N LYS A 663 -7.45 -33.10 28.78
CA LYS A 663 -8.41 -32.92 27.68
C LYS A 663 -8.25 -31.56 27.02
N ILE A 664 -8.22 -31.55 25.69
CA ILE A 664 -8.26 -30.32 24.89
C ILE A 664 -9.73 -30.02 24.59
N VAL A 665 -10.25 -28.97 25.22
CA VAL A 665 -11.68 -28.62 25.17
C VAL A 665 -11.98 -27.40 24.31
N GLY A 666 -10.94 -26.64 23.95
CA GLY A 666 -11.07 -25.52 23.04
C GLY A 666 -9.79 -25.22 22.28
N LEU A 667 -9.96 -24.58 21.13
CA LEU A 667 -8.86 -24.10 20.30
C LEU A 667 -8.94 -22.58 20.18
N HIS A 668 -7.78 -21.92 20.22
CA HIS A 668 -7.65 -20.47 20.16
C HIS A 668 -6.73 -20.08 19.00
N ALA A 669 -7.11 -19.08 18.21
CA ALA A 669 -6.18 -18.38 17.33
C ALA A 669 -6.32 -16.86 17.49
N HIS A 670 -5.19 -16.16 17.44
CA HIS A 670 -5.13 -14.71 17.45
C HIS A 670 -4.32 -14.27 16.24
N VAL A 671 -4.97 -13.66 15.27
CA VAL A 671 -4.36 -13.32 13.97
C VAL A 671 -3.66 -11.96 13.97
N GLY A 672 -4.02 -11.06 14.89
CA GLY A 672 -3.28 -9.82 15.18
C GLY A 672 -4.16 -8.72 15.78
N SER A 673 -3.70 -7.47 15.75
CA SER A 673 -4.41 -6.31 16.35
C SER A 673 -4.63 -5.17 15.37
N GLY A 674 -5.79 -4.51 15.47
CA GLY A 674 -6.19 -3.40 14.59
C GLY A 674 -6.87 -3.85 13.29
N VAL A 675 -7.34 -5.09 13.21
CA VAL A 675 -7.99 -5.65 12.02
C VAL A 675 -9.37 -5.03 11.82
N ARG A 676 -9.65 -4.59 10.60
CA ARG A 676 -10.94 -3.99 10.20
C ARG A 676 -11.68 -4.77 9.12
N THR A 677 -11.11 -5.87 8.64
CA THR A 677 -11.73 -6.76 7.66
C THR A 677 -12.63 -7.76 8.38
N THR A 678 -13.92 -7.72 8.10
CA THR A 678 -14.97 -8.54 8.73
C THR A 678 -14.76 -10.04 8.54
N GLY A 679 -14.33 -10.46 7.34
CA GLY A 679 -14.11 -11.88 7.01
C GLY A 679 -12.98 -12.59 7.77
N THR A 680 -12.15 -11.87 8.53
CA THR A 680 -11.00 -12.46 9.24
C THR A 680 -11.43 -13.43 10.35
N TRP A 681 -12.48 -13.13 11.12
CA TRP A 681 -12.92 -13.99 12.22
C TRP A 681 -13.65 -15.26 11.72
N SER A 682 -14.40 -15.17 10.62
CA SER A 682 -15.04 -16.36 10.02
C SER A 682 -14.00 -17.30 9.41
N GLN A 683 -12.95 -16.77 8.77
CA GLN A 683 -11.80 -17.57 8.32
C GLN A 683 -11.07 -18.24 9.50
N THR A 684 -10.88 -17.50 10.61
CA THR A 684 -10.27 -18.05 11.83
C THR A 684 -11.13 -19.17 12.42
N ALA A 685 -12.45 -18.99 12.44
CA ALA A 685 -13.39 -20.01 12.91
C ALA A 685 -13.32 -21.29 12.05
N LEU A 686 -13.28 -21.16 10.73
CA LEU A 686 -13.13 -22.29 9.80
C LEU A 686 -11.81 -23.04 10.02
N PHE A 687 -10.69 -22.31 10.15
CA PHE A 687 -9.39 -22.90 10.44
C PHE A 687 -9.40 -23.70 11.75
N LEU A 688 -9.93 -23.12 12.83
CA LEU A 688 -10.01 -23.80 14.12
C LEU A 688 -10.98 -24.99 14.07
N ALA A 689 -12.08 -24.90 13.31
CA ALA A 689 -13.01 -26.01 13.12
C ALA A 689 -12.39 -27.20 12.37
N GLU A 690 -11.53 -26.93 11.40
CA GLU A 690 -10.75 -27.95 10.69
C GLU A 690 -9.75 -28.63 11.65
N ALA A 691 -8.98 -27.86 12.41
CA ALA A 691 -8.06 -28.39 13.42
C ALA A 691 -8.80 -29.19 14.53
N ALA A 692 -10.03 -28.80 14.87
CA ALA A 692 -10.85 -29.48 15.86
C ALA A 692 -11.32 -30.89 15.44
N GLN A 693 -11.16 -31.30 14.18
CA GLN A 693 -11.52 -32.65 13.75
C GLN A 693 -10.68 -33.73 14.45
N ASP A 694 -9.44 -33.41 14.80
CA ASP A 694 -8.52 -34.34 15.46
C ASP A 694 -8.73 -34.46 16.98
N PHE A 695 -9.54 -33.59 17.58
CA PHE A 695 -9.73 -33.46 19.03
C PHE A 695 -11.22 -33.56 19.41
N PRO A 696 -11.71 -34.74 19.85
CA PRO A 696 -13.15 -35.00 20.00
C PRO A 696 -13.82 -34.22 21.14
N ASP A 697 -13.08 -33.83 22.18
CA ASP A 697 -13.60 -33.06 23.32
C ASP A 697 -13.70 -31.54 23.03
N VAL A 698 -13.24 -31.07 21.86
CA VAL A 698 -13.26 -29.65 21.49
C VAL A 698 -14.69 -29.18 21.24
N ARG A 699 -15.12 -28.23 22.08
CA ARG A 699 -16.42 -27.55 21.99
C ARG A 699 -16.28 -26.02 21.89
N ILE A 700 -15.12 -25.46 22.18
CA ILE A 700 -14.87 -24.01 22.17
C ILE A 700 -13.94 -23.63 21.01
N LEU A 701 -14.33 -22.65 20.21
CA LEU A 701 -13.46 -21.96 19.27
C LEU A 701 -13.32 -20.50 19.71
N ASN A 702 -12.15 -20.17 20.24
CA ASN A 702 -11.81 -18.82 20.64
C ASN A 702 -11.12 -18.11 19.47
N LEU A 703 -11.81 -17.16 18.87
CA LEU A 703 -11.36 -16.47 17.66
C LEU A 703 -10.39 -15.31 17.98
N GLY A 704 -9.98 -15.20 19.25
CA GLY A 704 -9.07 -14.17 19.73
C GLY A 704 -9.72 -12.79 19.72
N GLY A 705 -8.87 -11.76 19.70
CA GLY A 705 -9.28 -10.37 19.73
C GLY A 705 -8.93 -9.65 18.44
N GLY A 706 -8.39 -8.44 18.60
CA GLY A 706 -7.77 -7.72 17.48
C GLY A 706 -8.69 -6.77 16.71
N LEU A 707 -9.96 -6.66 17.10
CA LEU A 707 -10.92 -5.75 16.49
C LEU A 707 -10.39 -4.31 16.50
N GLY A 708 -10.34 -3.68 15.33
CA GLY A 708 -9.80 -2.35 15.13
C GLY A 708 -10.83 -1.26 15.43
N VAL A 709 -10.38 -0.20 16.11
CA VAL A 709 -11.11 1.07 16.23
C VAL A 709 -10.49 2.14 15.33
N PRO A 710 -11.26 3.12 14.84
CA PRO A 710 -10.71 4.28 14.14
C PRO A 710 -9.70 5.05 15.00
N GLU A 711 -8.55 5.37 14.43
CA GLU A 711 -7.52 6.23 15.07
C GLU A 711 -7.40 7.58 14.36
N ARG A 712 -7.98 7.72 13.16
CA ARG A 712 -7.97 8.93 12.33
C ARG A 712 -9.37 9.26 11.86
N ALA A 713 -9.59 10.54 11.58
CA ALA A 713 -10.84 11.06 11.04
C ALA A 713 -11.31 10.37 9.74
N ASN A 714 -10.39 9.86 8.92
CA ASN A 714 -10.69 9.25 7.62
C ASN A 714 -10.75 7.72 7.64
N GLN A 715 -10.76 7.10 8.83
CA GLN A 715 -10.80 5.64 8.96
C GLN A 715 -12.21 5.16 9.27
N ASN A 716 -12.70 4.21 8.49
CA ASN A 716 -13.97 3.55 8.76
C ASN A 716 -13.87 2.66 10.01
N ALA A 717 -14.96 2.61 10.77
CA ALA A 717 -15.14 1.65 11.85
C ALA A 717 -15.33 0.22 11.30
N LEU A 718 -15.06 -0.78 12.13
CA LEU A 718 -15.38 -2.18 11.81
C LEU A 718 -16.89 -2.36 11.76
N ASP A 719 -17.41 -2.97 10.68
CA ASP A 719 -18.83 -3.30 10.57
C ASP A 719 -19.16 -4.53 11.41
N ILE A 720 -19.77 -4.27 12.56
CA ILE A 720 -20.18 -5.30 13.53
C ILE A 720 -21.37 -6.11 13.03
N ALA A 721 -22.27 -5.51 12.25
CA ALA A 721 -23.42 -6.21 11.71
C ALA A 721 -22.98 -7.23 10.65
N GLU A 722 -22.07 -6.83 9.76
CA GLU A 722 -21.47 -7.72 8.78
C GLU A 722 -20.64 -8.83 9.47
N LEU A 723 -19.83 -8.50 10.48
CA LEU A 723 -19.12 -9.50 11.29
C LEU A 723 -20.10 -10.52 11.90
N SER A 724 -21.19 -10.05 12.50
CA SER A 724 -22.23 -10.93 13.06
C SER A 724 -22.83 -11.86 12.00
N GLN A 725 -23.15 -11.34 10.82
CA GLN A 725 -23.69 -12.13 9.72
C GLN A 725 -22.71 -13.23 9.25
N THR A 726 -21.43 -12.90 9.09
CA THR A 726 -20.42 -13.90 8.66
C THR A 726 -20.20 -15.01 9.69
N LEU A 727 -20.26 -14.69 10.99
CA LEU A 727 -20.18 -15.68 12.05
C LEU A 727 -21.46 -16.50 12.18
N ALA A 728 -22.63 -15.92 11.85
CA ALA A 728 -23.90 -16.65 11.84
C ALA A 728 -23.88 -17.76 10.79
N SER A 729 -23.40 -17.47 9.57
CA SER A 729 -23.23 -18.49 8.53
C SER A 729 -22.29 -19.62 8.95
N PHE A 730 -21.21 -19.31 9.67
CA PHE A 730 -20.33 -20.34 10.25
C PHE A 730 -21.08 -21.19 11.29
N LYS A 731 -21.84 -20.55 12.19
CA LYS A 731 -22.57 -21.22 13.26
C LYS A 731 -23.67 -22.16 12.73
N GLU A 732 -24.35 -21.78 11.65
CA GLU A 732 -25.33 -22.63 10.95
C GLU A 732 -24.69 -23.93 10.44
N ALA A 733 -23.48 -23.84 9.87
CA ALA A 733 -22.73 -25.00 9.39
C ALA A 733 -22.10 -25.83 10.52
N HIS A 734 -21.76 -25.20 11.64
CA HIS A 734 -21.04 -25.82 12.76
C HIS A 734 -21.71 -25.55 14.12
N PRO A 735 -22.95 -26.02 14.37
CA PRO A 735 -23.74 -25.66 15.55
C PRO A 735 -23.16 -26.18 16.88
N ARG A 736 -22.23 -27.15 16.82
CA ARG A 736 -21.63 -27.78 18.01
C ARG A 736 -20.64 -26.90 18.76
N PHE A 737 -20.07 -25.89 18.10
CA PHE A 737 -18.98 -25.10 18.67
C PHE A 737 -19.49 -23.82 19.31
N GLU A 738 -19.05 -23.52 20.53
CA GLU A 738 -19.15 -22.20 21.12
C GLU A 738 -18.11 -21.25 20.51
N LEU A 739 -18.51 -20.03 20.18
CA LEU A 739 -17.61 -19.00 19.67
C LEU A 739 -17.27 -18.00 20.77
N TRP A 740 -15.98 -17.83 21.05
CA TRP A 740 -15.48 -16.86 22.04
C TRP A 740 -14.64 -15.77 21.37
N LEU A 741 -14.66 -14.56 21.95
CA LEU A 741 -13.82 -13.43 21.54
C LEU A 741 -13.06 -12.84 22.73
N GLU A 742 -11.88 -12.29 22.46
CA GLU A 742 -10.98 -11.64 23.44
C GLU A 742 -10.67 -10.15 23.12
N PRO A 743 -11.67 -9.27 22.91
CA PRO A 743 -11.41 -7.87 22.61
C PRO A 743 -10.87 -7.15 23.84
N GLY A 744 -9.65 -6.63 23.76
CA GLY A 744 -9.12 -5.66 24.74
C GLY A 744 -9.29 -4.23 24.25
N ARG A 745 -8.48 -3.87 23.23
CA ARG A 745 -8.40 -2.51 22.69
C ARG A 745 -9.74 -1.95 22.21
N TYR A 746 -10.53 -2.77 21.51
CA TYR A 746 -11.83 -2.34 20.97
C TYR A 746 -12.76 -1.79 22.04
N LEU A 747 -12.80 -2.43 23.21
CA LEU A 747 -13.71 -2.08 24.30
C LEU A 747 -13.38 -0.77 25.03
N VAL A 748 -12.10 -0.38 25.06
CA VAL A 748 -11.64 0.69 25.97
C VAL A 748 -10.93 1.84 25.26
N ALA A 749 -10.39 1.64 24.05
CA ALA A 749 -9.51 2.61 23.43
C ALA A 749 -10.18 3.98 23.23
N GLN A 750 -11.36 4.02 22.58
CA GLN A 750 -12.08 5.27 22.30
C GLN A 750 -12.75 5.89 23.53
N ALA A 751 -12.97 5.10 24.59
CA ALA A 751 -13.55 5.58 25.84
C ALA A 751 -12.54 6.34 26.72
N GLY A 752 -11.24 6.27 26.41
CA GLY A 752 -10.20 6.95 27.18
C GLY A 752 -9.46 8.03 26.39
N VAL A 753 -9.19 9.14 27.05
CA VAL A 753 -8.34 10.24 26.57
C VAL A 753 -7.24 10.55 27.57
N LEU A 754 -6.14 11.16 27.13
CA LEU A 754 -5.09 11.70 28.00
C LEU A 754 -5.09 13.22 27.88
N LEU A 755 -5.30 13.92 28.99
CA LEU A 755 -5.21 15.37 29.09
C LEU A 755 -3.80 15.75 29.56
N ALA A 756 -3.21 16.74 28.90
CA ALA A 756 -1.87 17.22 29.20
C ALA A 756 -1.77 18.73 28.97
N THR A 757 -1.09 19.43 29.86
CA THR A 757 -0.95 20.88 29.81
C THR A 757 0.29 21.27 29.03
N VAL A 758 0.16 22.28 28.16
CA VAL A 758 1.30 22.88 27.45
C VAL A 758 2.19 23.61 28.45
N THR A 759 3.42 23.11 28.59
CA THR A 759 4.41 23.65 29.53
C THR A 759 5.30 24.69 28.87
N GLN A 760 5.68 24.48 27.61
CA GLN A 760 6.63 25.35 26.91
C GLN A 760 6.47 25.27 25.40
N LEU A 761 6.77 26.38 24.72
CA LEU A 761 6.88 26.46 23.27
C LEU A 761 8.34 26.71 22.91
N LYS A 762 8.84 26.02 21.89
CA LYS A 762 10.22 26.20 21.42
C LYS A 762 10.26 26.15 19.90
N GLN A 763 10.98 27.07 19.29
CA GLN A 763 11.30 27.01 17.87
C GLN A 763 12.80 26.77 17.70
N LYS A 764 13.15 25.81 16.84
CA LYS A 764 14.53 25.54 16.41
C LYS A 764 14.55 25.43 14.90
N GLY A 765 15.02 26.49 14.24
CA GLY A 765 14.93 26.59 12.78
C GLY A 765 13.47 26.64 12.31
N ALA A 766 13.11 25.76 11.39
CA ALA A 766 11.74 25.61 10.89
C ALA A 766 10.84 24.80 11.83
N ILE A 767 11.39 23.99 12.74
CA ILE A 767 10.60 23.13 13.62
C ILE A 767 10.09 23.91 14.83
N ARG A 768 8.78 23.79 15.08
CA ARG A 768 8.13 24.24 16.30
C ARG A 768 7.83 23.03 17.19
N TYR A 769 8.07 23.19 18.48
CA TYR A 769 7.84 22.21 19.52
C TYR A 769 6.83 22.78 20.51
N VAL A 770 5.80 21.99 20.80
CA VAL A 770 4.85 22.20 21.89
C VAL A 770 5.18 21.15 22.93
N GLY A 771 5.88 21.57 23.99
CA GLY A 771 6.19 20.73 25.13
C GLY A 771 4.97 20.63 26.03
N ILE A 772 4.61 19.41 26.43
CA ILE A 772 3.52 19.15 27.38
C ILE A 772 4.05 18.41 28.62
N ASP A 773 3.26 18.33 29.67
CA ASP A 773 3.60 17.67 30.94
C ASP A 773 3.43 16.14 30.92
N ALA A 774 2.88 15.57 29.84
CA ALA A 774 2.89 14.13 29.56
C ALA A 774 4.05 13.74 28.63
N GLY A 775 4.68 12.60 28.88
CA GLY A 775 5.69 12.01 27.98
C GLY A 775 5.52 10.51 27.79
N MET A 776 6.52 9.87 27.20
CA MET A 776 6.56 8.44 26.89
C MET A 776 6.46 7.57 28.15
N ASN A 777 6.81 8.10 29.33
CA ASN A 777 6.58 7.41 30.60
C ASN A 777 5.09 7.23 30.89
N SER A 778 4.23 8.15 30.41
CA SER A 778 2.78 8.11 30.58
C SER A 778 2.09 7.43 29.40
N LEU A 779 2.52 7.70 28.16
CA LEU A 779 1.99 7.10 26.93
C LEU A 779 3.15 6.65 26.03
N ILE A 780 3.61 5.41 26.21
CA ILE A 780 4.81 4.91 25.52
C ILE A 780 4.56 4.50 24.06
N ARG A 781 3.30 4.32 23.65
CA ARG A 781 2.94 3.71 22.35
C ARG A 781 3.49 4.46 21.13
N PRO A 782 3.45 5.81 21.05
CA PRO A 782 4.10 6.56 19.97
C PRO A 782 5.60 6.28 19.89
N ALA A 783 6.30 6.29 21.03
CA ALA A 783 7.74 6.04 21.09
C ALA A 783 8.12 4.59 20.79
N LEU A 784 7.36 3.61 21.30
CA LEU A 784 7.69 2.19 21.22
C LEU A 784 7.48 1.62 19.82
N TYR A 785 6.37 1.96 19.17
CA TYR A 785 6.01 1.37 17.87
C TYR A 785 5.30 2.35 16.92
N GLY A 786 5.41 3.66 17.14
CA GLY A 786 4.89 4.67 16.22
C GLY A 786 3.37 4.77 16.19
N ALA A 787 2.69 4.44 17.30
CA ALA A 787 1.23 4.51 17.38
C ALA A 787 0.72 5.93 17.10
N TYR A 788 -0.30 6.03 16.25
CA TYR A 788 -0.97 7.30 16.00
C TYR A 788 -2.09 7.52 17.02
N HIS A 789 -2.11 8.69 17.62
CA HIS A 789 -3.24 9.22 18.38
C HIS A 789 -3.66 10.57 17.78
N GLU A 790 -4.95 10.85 17.74
CA GLU A 790 -5.42 12.20 17.45
C GLU A 790 -5.03 13.12 18.61
N ILE A 791 -4.50 14.30 18.31
CA ILE A 791 -4.11 15.29 19.32
C ILE A 791 -4.76 16.62 18.95
N VAL A 792 -5.60 17.13 19.84
CA VAL A 792 -6.30 18.39 19.66
C VAL A 792 -5.95 19.36 20.79
N ASN A 793 -5.93 20.65 20.49
CA ASN A 793 -5.91 21.68 21.53
C ASN A 793 -7.34 21.83 22.07
N LEU A 794 -7.62 21.22 23.22
CA LEU A 794 -8.96 21.21 23.82
C LEU A 794 -9.39 22.61 24.26
N THR A 795 -8.44 23.45 24.69
CA THR A 795 -8.71 24.86 25.05
C THR A 795 -9.22 25.66 23.86
N ARG A 796 -8.79 25.33 22.64
CA ARG A 796 -9.07 26.09 21.41
C ARG A 796 -9.66 25.23 20.29
N LEU A 797 -10.45 24.23 20.66
CA LEU A 797 -10.86 23.12 19.78
C LEU A 797 -11.48 23.56 18.44
N ASP A 798 -12.28 24.62 18.44
CA ASP A 798 -13.04 25.09 17.29
C ASP A 798 -12.33 26.24 16.54
N GLU A 799 -11.11 26.60 16.94
CA GLU A 799 -10.30 27.60 16.23
C GLU A 799 -9.63 27.00 14.99
N PRO A 800 -9.45 27.80 13.91
CA PRO A 800 -8.79 27.33 12.70
C PRO A 800 -7.34 26.93 12.98
N THR A 801 -6.86 25.90 12.28
CA THR A 801 -5.46 25.48 12.38
C THR A 801 -4.53 26.58 11.87
N ALA A 802 -3.57 26.97 12.72
CA ALA A 802 -2.63 28.06 12.47
C ALA A 802 -1.17 27.70 12.80
N LEU A 803 -0.96 26.54 13.44
CA LEU A 803 0.32 26.05 13.90
C LEU A 803 0.53 24.61 13.41
N GLU A 804 1.72 24.30 12.93
CA GLU A 804 2.21 22.93 12.79
C GLU A 804 3.37 22.73 13.76
N ALA A 805 3.32 21.69 14.60
CA ALA A 805 4.33 21.47 15.64
C ALA A 805 4.55 19.99 16.02
N GLU A 806 5.72 19.70 16.59
CA GLU A 806 5.98 18.47 17.34
C GLU A 806 5.40 18.57 18.74
N ILE A 807 4.66 17.55 19.15
CA ILE A 807 4.18 17.39 20.52
C ILE A 807 5.15 16.50 21.27
N VAL A 808 5.85 17.07 22.25
CA VAL A 808 6.94 16.39 22.97
C VAL A 808 6.71 16.41 24.48
N GLY A 809 7.20 15.38 25.15
CA GLY A 809 7.12 15.27 26.60
C GLY A 809 8.36 15.79 27.33
N PRO A 810 8.38 15.68 28.67
CA PRO A 810 9.47 16.16 29.52
C PRO A 810 10.54 15.10 29.86
N ILE A 811 10.49 13.91 29.24
CA ILE A 811 11.45 12.82 29.45
C ILE A 811 12.73 13.12 28.66
N CYS A 812 13.88 12.96 29.33
CA CYS A 812 15.19 13.14 28.71
C CYS A 812 15.54 11.92 27.83
N GLU A 813 14.78 11.73 26.77
CA GLU A 813 14.98 10.69 25.76
C GLU A 813 14.61 11.26 24.39
N SER A 814 15.38 10.92 23.35
CA SER A 814 15.16 11.46 22.00
C SER A 814 13.83 10.97 21.41
N GLY A 815 13.36 9.81 21.87
CA GLY A 815 12.08 9.23 21.49
C GLY A 815 10.86 9.80 22.23
N ASP A 816 11.01 10.78 23.12
CA ASP A 816 9.88 11.37 23.85
C ASP A 816 9.05 12.36 23.01
N VAL A 817 8.49 11.83 21.92
CA VAL A 817 7.64 12.54 20.98
C VAL A 817 6.31 11.81 20.90
N LEU A 818 5.24 12.52 21.28
CA LEU A 818 3.88 11.99 21.31
C LEU A 818 3.12 12.24 20.00
N GLY A 819 3.54 13.27 19.25
CA GLY A 819 2.94 13.58 17.96
C GLY A 819 3.90 14.33 17.04
N HIS A 820 3.95 13.87 15.79
CA HIS A 820 4.73 14.52 14.73
C HIS A 820 3.81 15.34 13.81
N LEU A 821 4.27 16.52 13.35
CA LEU A 821 3.55 17.45 12.45
C LEU A 821 2.07 17.66 12.81
N ARG A 822 1.77 17.96 14.08
CA ARG A 822 0.39 18.19 14.50
C ARG A 822 -0.05 19.58 14.07
N ARG A 823 -1.08 19.62 13.23
CA ARG A 823 -1.78 20.85 12.87
C ARG A 823 -2.74 21.20 14.01
N LEU A 824 -2.49 22.34 14.65
CA LEU A 824 -3.22 22.84 15.80
C LEU A 824 -3.61 24.30 15.55
N PRO A 825 -4.64 24.81 16.25
CA PRO A 825 -4.81 26.25 16.36
C PRO A 825 -3.58 26.89 17.03
N THR A 826 -3.52 28.22 17.04
CA THR A 826 -2.51 28.94 17.81
C THR A 826 -2.51 28.39 19.24
N THR A 827 -1.37 27.85 19.68
CA THR A 827 -1.25 27.15 20.96
C THR A 827 -0.32 27.93 21.86
N GLU A 828 -0.74 28.14 23.10
CA GLU A 828 -0.03 28.91 24.12
C GLU A 828 0.32 28.07 25.34
N GLN A 829 1.28 28.54 26.13
CA GLN A 829 1.57 27.93 27.43
C GLN A 829 0.31 27.98 28.31
N GLY A 830 -0.02 26.85 28.96
CA GLY A 830 -1.22 26.70 29.77
C GLY A 830 -2.44 26.17 28.99
N ASP A 831 -2.39 26.09 27.66
CA ASP A 831 -3.43 25.38 26.91
C ASP A 831 -3.43 23.88 27.29
N VAL A 832 -4.59 23.24 27.20
CA VAL A 832 -4.75 21.81 27.45
C VAL A 832 -4.82 21.09 26.12
N LEU A 833 -3.90 20.16 25.89
CA LEU A 833 -4.00 19.21 24.79
C LEU A 833 -4.73 17.96 25.24
N LEU A 834 -5.59 17.43 24.36
CA LEU A 834 -6.24 16.14 24.50
C LEU A 834 -5.66 15.17 23.49
N ILE A 835 -5.19 14.03 23.96
CA ILE A 835 -4.72 12.90 23.16
C ILE A 835 -5.82 11.83 23.17
N ALA A 836 -6.46 11.60 22.03
CA ALA A 836 -7.61 10.72 21.91
C ALA A 836 -7.22 9.24 21.74
N THR A 837 -8.20 8.34 21.89
CA THR A 837 -8.04 6.88 21.71
C THR A 837 -6.94 6.29 22.61
N ALA A 838 -6.79 6.86 23.81
CA ALA A 838 -5.71 6.58 24.75
C ALA A 838 -6.13 5.58 25.86
N GLY A 839 -7.37 5.09 25.84
CA GLY A 839 -7.89 4.20 26.88
C GLY A 839 -7.28 2.80 26.93
N ALA A 840 -6.64 2.35 25.84
CA ALA A 840 -5.99 1.04 25.76
C ALA A 840 -4.47 1.18 25.67
N TYR A 841 -3.75 0.40 26.47
CA TYR A 841 -2.28 0.33 26.47
C TYR A 841 -1.59 1.68 26.73
N GLY A 842 -2.31 2.64 27.31
CA GLY A 842 -1.78 3.91 27.81
C GLY A 842 -1.23 3.69 29.21
N ARG A 843 -2.05 3.92 30.22
CA ARG A 843 -1.65 3.73 31.62
C ARG A 843 -1.10 2.33 31.92
N SER A 844 -1.66 1.26 31.36
CA SER A 844 -1.18 -0.10 31.63
C SER A 844 0.27 -0.36 31.20
N MET A 845 0.81 0.44 30.28
CA MET A 845 2.21 0.38 29.83
C MET A 845 3.07 1.55 30.36
N SER A 846 2.52 2.38 31.25
CA SER A 846 3.24 3.52 31.82
C SER A 846 4.33 3.06 32.81
N SER A 847 5.34 3.91 32.99
CA SER A 847 6.51 3.61 33.82
C SER A 847 6.93 4.82 34.65
N PHE A 848 7.77 4.57 35.65
CA PHE A 848 8.47 5.60 36.41
C PHE A 848 9.86 5.89 35.81
N TYR A 849 10.02 5.78 34.49
CA TYR A 849 11.28 6.10 33.82
C TYR A 849 11.69 7.55 34.11
N ASN A 850 12.99 7.80 34.29
CA ASN A 850 13.53 9.04 34.85
C ASN A 850 12.98 9.43 36.24
N LEU A 851 12.45 8.46 37.00
CA LEU A 851 11.79 8.68 38.29
C LEU A 851 10.64 9.72 38.23
N ARG A 852 10.07 9.91 37.05
CA ARG A 852 8.92 10.79 36.84
C ARG A 852 7.63 9.98 36.97
N ALA A 853 6.70 10.49 37.78
CA ALA A 853 5.39 9.87 37.90
C ALA A 853 4.69 9.85 36.52
N PRO A 854 4.05 8.74 36.14
CA PRO A 854 3.17 8.73 34.98
C PRO A 854 1.87 9.48 35.28
N ALA A 855 1.13 9.81 34.23
CA ALA A 855 -0.21 10.40 34.35
C ALA A 855 -1.13 9.61 35.29
N THR A 856 -1.93 10.33 36.06
CA THR A 856 -2.96 9.75 36.94
C THR A 856 -4.18 9.30 36.13
N GLU A 857 -5.19 8.76 36.80
CA GLU A 857 -6.40 8.24 36.16
C GLU A 857 -7.65 8.80 36.84
N HIS A 858 -8.63 9.19 36.04
CA HIS A 858 -9.92 9.70 36.46
C HIS A 858 -11.04 8.97 35.69
N PHE A 859 -12.08 8.55 36.41
CA PHE A 859 -13.21 7.82 35.82
C PHE A 859 -14.48 8.66 35.92
N LEU A 860 -14.99 9.10 34.77
CA LEU A 860 -16.23 9.87 34.69
C LEU A 860 -17.43 8.94 34.83
N LYS A 861 -18.25 9.19 35.84
CA LYS A 861 -19.55 8.51 35.99
C LYS A 861 -20.55 9.15 35.03
N GLY A 862 -21.39 8.31 34.44
CA GLY A 862 -22.44 8.68 33.47
C GLY A 862 -23.44 9.66 34.04
#